data_AF-A0A7C6XU57-F1
#
_entry.id   AF-A0A7C6XU57-F1
#
_cell.length_a   1.000
_cell.length_b   1.000
_cell.length_c   1.000
_cell.angle_alpha   90.00
_cell.angle_beta   90.00
_cell.angle_gamma   90.00
#
_symmetry.space_group_name_H-M   'P 1'
#
loop_
_entity.id
_entity.type
_entity.pdbx_description
1 polymer ?
#
loop_
_entity_poly.entity_id
_entity_poly.type
_entity_poly.pdbx_seq_one_letter_code
_entity_poly.pdbx_strand_id
1 'polypeptide(L)'
;MRKLSVFLILLAVLLFAVSCSGKGGDAETGDIDNTATVTNDAGETADDDAGNVPGDTPSHEAPPSTSPQDTPAGWAGYTVIRPDYGVSDTLITAAVELRKALGAGGAEIDLSTDYVGRNEELPTSGKEILVGLTTRALSEKTSAGLRLRDWRIKADGSGFVALCGGSEEAVKDACLWLAQNCPDGPEQLPEDGMEHLENYQIENITVFGKPLGEFSLSGAEGSRRAVALMQKKAAELAGLALSAENKPGGVIGFMRDENVDGWKVDCTGGMMTVYGSDDAQLCAAVTAIFDEAAAGETAWDYTFSPSGKAVYEHMIHSVTDKAGLEAAIQFLADSAEAGKLYHVTINLAPGEYILQKPLELTEETLGFSTVAFRGEGKAVISGAVKIPGNTFKETQLNGTAVYSAPLPPELSADGGASYRDVFIGTDIMSAARLTRPVYPYDGSLLVCVPEGPTEYSEGSSVIHSSTPLDDIGDLAGVQMRMYNYWDDDRLSVKSIDYPKNEITLGAETGFSLYSGHGSGGAKFHFENVKSGLRHPGQAYIDRKENLIYIIPPAGEDISSLSVWIGGLERLISIDGATSTAERASISFEGVGFAASGWDIADRAPSQAATDLPTAAVNIKNGSGIAFISCRFKGLGCTALRAEKAVSSLIIENCDFYDLGAGAIHLGGENDRAGCIENAVICGNIIDGYGRVFANGVGVLMRYCLNCEVSNNDITDGYYSGVSCGWSWGYSDTVTDGNKIKDNRISNLGQGLLSDLGGIYTLGVQKNTVLSGNVISDVNAAVYGGWGIYLDEGSTGITVRDNLCYDFSDEAFHQHYGRENMIVNNIFAFGRRAGFAITRAEDHISLFLESN
;
A
#
# COMPACT_ATOMS: atom_id res chain seq x y z
N MET A 1 -22.88 -0.62 -29.03
CA MET A 1 -22.54 -1.98 -29.51
C MET A 1 -21.56 -2.70 -28.59
N ARG A 2 -20.42 -2.11 -28.16
CA ARG A 2 -19.45 -2.77 -27.26
C ARG A 2 -19.98 -3.22 -25.88
N LYS A 3 -20.81 -2.40 -25.20
CA LYS A 3 -21.48 -2.81 -23.94
C LYS A 3 -22.47 -3.99 -24.11
N LEU A 4 -23.03 -4.14 -25.31
CA LEU A 4 -23.95 -5.24 -25.65
C LEU A 4 -23.18 -6.56 -25.82
N SER A 5 -21.94 -6.50 -26.34
CA SER A 5 -21.08 -7.67 -26.49
C SER A 5 -20.62 -8.23 -25.14
N VAL A 6 -20.22 -7.37 -24.19
CA VAL A 6 -19.84 -7.79 -22.82
C VAL A 6 -21.03 -8.39 -22.07
N PHE A 7 -22.21 -7.78 -22.19
CA PHE A 7 -23.44 -8.34 -21.62
C PHE A 7 -23.80 -9.71 -22.23
N LEU A 8 -23.63 -9.89 -23.54
CA LEU A 8 -23.86 -11.16 -24.22
C LEU A 8 -22.84 -12.24 -23.84
N ILE A 9 -21.59 -11.87 -23.54
CA ILE A 9 -20.55 -12.79 -23.07
C ILE A 9 -20.82 -13.22 -21.62
N LEU A 10 -21.14 -12.29 -20.72
CA LEU A 10 -21.56 -12.61 -19.35
C LEU A 10 -22.81 -13.49 -19.34
N LEU A 11 -23.76 -13.24 -20.24
CA LEU A 11 -24.94 -14.08 -20.43
C LEU A 11 -24.57 -15.47 -20.98
N ALA A 12 -23.60 -15.57 -21.90
CA ALA A 12 -23.12 -16.85 -22.42
C ALA A 12 -22.38 -17.67 -21.35
N VAL A 13 -21.56 -17.04 -20.50
CA VAL A 13 -20.88 -17.68 -19.37
C VAL A 13 -21.89 -18.16 -18.32
N LEU A 14 -22.90 -17.35 -17.99
CA LEU A 14 -24.01 -17.77 -17.12
C LEU A 14 -24.79 -18.96 -17.71
N LEU A 15 -25.08 -18.92 -19.01
CA LEU A 15 -25.79 -20.00 -19.71
C LEU A 15 -24.95 -21.28 -19.78
N PHE A 16 -23.62 -21.17 -19.90
CA PHE A 16 -22.71 -22.32 -19.90
C PHE A 16 -22.63 -22.95 -18.50
N ALA A 17 -22.51 -22.15 -17.43
CA ALA A 17 -22.54 -22.60 -16.04
C ALA A 17 -23.87 -23.26 -15.65
N VAL A 18 -25.00 -22.77 -16.18
CA VAL A 18 -26.32 -23.39 -16.02
C VAL A 18 -26.46 -24.68 -16.84
N SER A 19 -25.74 -24.83 -17.96
CA SER A 19 -25.74 -26.06 -18.75
C SER A 19 -24.88 -27.17 -18.15
N CYS A 20 -23.78 -26.81 -17.46
CA CYS A 20 -22.89 -27.77 -16.79
C CYS A 20 -23.43 -28.27 -15.45
N SER A 21 -24.38 -27.58 -14.83
CA SER A 21 -25.04 -28.00 -13.58
C SER A 21 -26.23 -28.95 -13.78
N GLY A 22 -26.58 -29.29 -15.03
CA GLY A 22 -27.82 -30.01 -15.37
C GLY A 22 -27.72 -31.47 -15.81
N LYS A 23 -26.52 -32.08 -15.88
CA LYS A 23 -26.39 -33.49 -16.34
C LYS A 23 -25.27 -34.24 -15.62
N GLY A 24 -25.63 -34.93 -14.53
CA GLY A 24 -24.90 -36.12 -14.10
C GLY A 24 -25.39 -37.35 -14.87
N GLY A 25 -24.46 -38.15 -15.41
CA GLY A 25 -24.74 -39.44 -16.02
C GLY A 25 -23.74 -39.83 -17.12
N ASP A 26 -22.77 -40.66 -16.72
CA ASP A 26 -21.88 -41.58 -17.46
C ASP A 26 -21.79 -41.48 -18.99
N ALA A 27 -20.56 -41.25 -19.51
CA ALA A 27 -20.08 -41.86 -20.75
C ALA A 27 -18.55 -41.83 -20.85
N GLU A 28 -18.02 -43.04 -21.00
CA GLU A 28 -16.68 -43.50 -21.38
C GLU A 28 -15.82 -42.55 -22.24
N THR A 29 -14.57 -42.33 -21.80
CA THR A 29 -13.49 -41.78 -22.64
C THR A 29 -12.89 -42.90 -23.50
N GLY A 30 -13.24 -42.90 -24.78
CA GLY A 30 -12.55 -43.69 -25.80
C GLY A 30 -11.25 -43.00 -26.23
N ASP A 31 -10.12 -43.63 -25.94
CA ASP A 31 -8.83 -43.31 -26.53
C ASP A 31 -8.83 -43.64 -28.03
N ILE A 32 -8.49 -42.65 -28.85
CA ILE A 32 -8.09 -42.86 -30.25
C ILE A 32 -6.57 -42.76 -30.25
N ASP A 33 -5.90 -43.90 -30.12
CA ASP A 33 -4.50 -44.04 -30.52
C ASP A 33 -4.40 -44.89 -31.79
N ASN A 34 -3.55 -44.42 -32.67
CA ASN A 34 -3.60 -44.65 -34.10
C ASN A 34 -2.37 -45.45 -34.51
N THR A 35 -2.36 -46.76 -34.22
CA THR A 35 -1.37 -47.69 -34.80
C THR A 35 -1.99 -49.05 -35.08
N ALA A 36 -2.15 -49.36 -36.37
CA ALA A 36 -2.53 -50.69 -36.84
C ALA A 36 -1.33 -51.35 -37.52
N THR A 37 -0.85 -52.46 -36.95
CA THR A 37 -0.39 -53.62 -37.75
C THR A 37 -0.66 -54.91 -36.99
N VAL A 38 -1.16 -55.87 -37.76
CA VAL A 38 -1.79 -57.15 -37.43
C VAL A 38 -0.74 -58.22 -37.10
N THR A 39 -0.97 -59.10 -36.10
CA THR A 39 -1.12 -60.57 -36.25
C THR A 39 -1.40 -61.30 -34.92
N ASN A 40 -2.17 -62.39 -35.05
CA ASN A 40 -2.72 -63.30 -34.04
C ASN A 40 -1.72 -64.21 -33.29
N ASP A 41 -2.05 -64.57 -32.04
CA ASP A 41 -2.08 -65.94 -31.44
C ASP A 41 -2.15 -65.77 -29.89
N ALA A 42 -3.20 -66.21 -29.18
CA ALA A 42 -3.54 -67.57 -28.69
C ALA A 42 -2.63 -68.12 -27.56
N GLY A 43 -3.23 -68.42 -26.39
CA GLY A 43 -2.65 -69.17 -25.24
C GLY A 43 -2.67 -68.36 -23.93
N GLU A 44 -3.66 -68.46 -23.02
CA GLU A 44 -4.03 -69.54 -22.08
C GLU A 44 -3.00 -69.82 -20.95
N THR A 45 -3.49 -69.80 -19.69
CA THR A 45 -2.92 -70.31 -18.40
C THR A 45 -1.77 -69.51 -17.75
N ALA A 46 -1.47 -69.55 -16.45
CA ALA A 46 -2.13 -69.81 -15.16
C ALA A 46 -1.03 -69.61 -14.08
N ASP A 47 -1.42 -69.16 -12.89
CA ASP A 47 -0.84 -69.37 -11.54
C ASP A 47 0.66 -69.20 -11.20
N ASP A 48 0.84 -68.42 -10.13
CA ASP A 48 1.61 -68.67 -8.89
C ASP A 48 3.14 -68.55 -8.76
N ASP A 49 3.46 -68.01 -7.58
CA ASP A 49 4.64 -68.16 -6.71
C ASP A 49 5.87 -67.24 -6.80
N ALA A 50 5.88 -66.30 -5.85
CA ALA A 50 6.83 -66.20 -4.72
C ALA A 50 8.36 -66.28 -4.96
N GLY A 51 9.01 -65.12 -4.77
CA GLY A 51 10.06 -64.95 -3.76
C GLY A 51 11.53 -65.24 -4.14
N ASN A 52 12.36 -64.20 -4.18
CA ASN A 52 13.57 -64.11 -3.32
C ASN A 52 14.32 -62.76 -3.44
N VAL A 53 14.74 -62.26 -2.28
CA VAL A 53 15.69 -61.15 -2.01
C VAL A 53 16.91 -61.82 -1.35
N PRO A 54 18.20 -61.45 -1.63
CA PRO A 54 18.95 -60.43 -0.83
C PRO A 54 20.06 -59.71 -1.63
N GLY A 55 20.71 -58.61 -1.22
CA GLY A 55 20.78 -57.85 0.02
C GLY A 55 21.97 -56.84 -0.04
N ASP A 56 22.09 -56.04 1.02
CA ASP A 56 23.25 -55.26 1.52
C ASP A 56 23.55 -53.84 1.00
N THR A 57 23.33 -52.82 1.85
CA THR A 57 24.36 -52.17 2.72
C THR A 57 23.75 -51.06 3.64
N PRO A 58 24.44 -50.59 4.71
CA PRO A 58 23.84 -50.35 6.02
C PRO A 58 23.66 -48.88 6.47
N SER A 59 22.97 -48.80 7.61
CA SER A 59 22.38 -47.72 8.40
C SER A 59 23.28 -46.60 8.96
N HIS A 60 22.68 -45.41 9.10
CA HIS A 60 22.69 -44.61 10.33
C HIS A 60 21.23 -44.27 10.72
N GLU A 61 20.93 -44.35 12.02
CA GLU A 61 19.61 -44.47 12.65
C GLU A 61 18.69 -43.24 12.54
N ALA A 62 17.39 -43.49 12.37
CA ALA A 62 16.28 -42.57 12.58
C ALA A 62 15.49 -42.99 13.85
N PRO A 63 14.85 -42.06 14.58
CA PRO A 63 14.01 -42.39 15.74
C PRO A 63 12.72 -43.13 15.30
N PRO A 64 12.07 -43.89 16.22
CA PRO A 64 11.13 -44.93 15.86
C PRO A 64 9.79 -44.40 15.31
N SER A 65 9.29 -45.07 14.27
CA SER A 65 7.94 -44.90 13.74
C SER A 65 6.89 -45.52 14.67
N THR A 66 5.83 -44.79 15.00
CA THR A 66 4.65 -45.33 15.69
C THR A 66 3.54 -45.70 14.69
N SER A 67 3.01 -46.91 14.86
CA SER A 67 1.89 -47.53 14.13
C SER A 67 0.54 -46.82 14.43
N PRO A 68 -0.56 -47.14 13.70
CA PRO A 68 -1.88 -46.52 13.90
C PRO A 68 -2.39 -46.80 15.31
N GLN A 69 -2.68 -45.74 16.09
CA GLN A 69 -3.26 -45.88 17.42
C GLN A 69 -4.74 -46.28 17.33
N ASP A 70 -5.13 -47.33 18.05
CA ASP A 70 -6.53 -47.61 18.36
C ASP A 70 -7.13 -46.38 19.07
N THR A 71 -8.32 -45.92 18.65
CA THR A 71 -9.04 -44.83 19.34
C THR A 71 -9.15 -45.15 20.84
N PRO A 72 -8.60 -44.33 21.75
CA PRO A 72 -8.73 -44.53 23.18
C PRO A 72 -10.22 -44.62 23.57
N ALA A 73 -10.56 -45.56 24.44
CA ALA A 73 -11.95 -45.98 24.67
C ALA A 73 -12.92 -44.84 25.07
N GLY A 74 -12.46 -43.80 25.77
CA GLY A 74 -13.33 -42.66 26.14
C GLY A 74 -13.50 -41.60 25.05
N TRP A 75 -12.66 -41.59 24.02
CA TRP A 75 -12.84 -40.74 22.83
C TRP A 75 -13.71 -41.40 21.74
N ALA A 76 -14.17 -42.64 21.96
CA ALA A 76 -15.03 -43.35 21.04
C ALA A 76 -16.34 -42.57 20.77
N GLY A 77 -16.55 -42.25 19.48
CA GLY A 77 -17.72 -41.54 18.97
C GLY A 77 -17.59 -40.01 18.95
N TYR A 78 -16.46 -39.44 19.40
CA TYR A 78 -16.21 -38.00 19.26
C TYR A 78 -15.74 -37.63 17.85
N THR A 79 -16.26 -36.54 17.31
CA THR A 79 -15.82 -35.94 16.04
C THR A 79 -15.21 -34.56 16.31
N VAL A 80 -13.98 -34.32 15.86
CA VAL A 80 -13.35 -32.99 15.90
C VAL A 80 -13.89 -32.17 14.74
N ILE A 81 -14.55 -31.05 15.01
CA ILE A 81 -15.23 -30.20 14.02
C ILE A 81 -14.49 -28.86 13.89
N ARG A 82 -14.35 -28.38 12.65
CA ARG A 82 -13.76 -27.07 12.30
C ARG A 82 -14.70 -25.92 12.73
N PRO A 83 -14.19 -24.74 13.15
CA PRO A 83 -15.03 -23.56 13.31
C PRO A 83 -15.54 -23.01 11.95
N ASP A 84 -16.38 -21.96 11.96
CA ASP A 84 -17.19 -21.38 10.86
C ASP A 84 -16.47 -21.17 9.47
N TYR A 85 -17.17 -20.91 8.35
CA TYR A 85 -16.58 -20.96 6.99
C TYR A 85 -15.52 -19.86 6.88
N GLY A 86 -14.32 -20.19 6.39
CA GLY A 86 -13.24 -19.22 6.20
C GLY A 86 -12.17 -19.15 7.30
N VAL A 87 -12.02 -20.18 8.14
CA VAL A 87 -10.93 -20.25 9.14
C VAL A 87 -9.56 -20.43 8.50
N SER A 88 -8.49 -20.01 9.20
CA SER A 88 -7.10 -20.12 8.75
C SER A 88 -6.55 -21.55 8.70
N ASP A 89 -5.41 -21.71 8.01
CA ASP A 89 -4.62 -22.95 7.99
C ASP A 89 -4.12 -23.36 9.38
N THR A 90 -3.94 -22.40 10.30
CA THR A 90 -3.48 -22.63 11.67
C THR A 90 -4.51 -23.45 12.47
N LEU A 91 -5.79 -23.06 12.40
CA LEU A 91 -6.86 -23.77 13.10
C LEU A 91 -7.17 -25.12 12.46
N ILE A 92 -7.07 -25.22 11.13
CA ILE A 92 -7.18 -26.51 10.42
C ILE A 92 -6.08 -27.45 10.90
N THR A 93 -4.83 -26.96 10.95
CA THR A 93 -3.68 -27.75 11.42
C THR A 93 -3.85 -28.19 12.87
N ALA A 94 -4.27 -27.29 13.76
CA ALA A 94 -4.50 -27.61 15.17
C ALA A 94 -5.58 -28.69 15.36
N ALA A 95 -6.68 -28.61 14.62
CA ALA A 95 -7.74 -29.61 14.64
C ALA A 95 -7.26 -30.98 14.10
N VAL A 96 -6.47 -30.99 13.03
CA VAL A 96 -5.85 -32.21 12.47
C VAL A 96 -4.90 -32.85 13.49
N GLU A 97 -4.06 -32.05 14.14
CA GLU A 97 -3.12 -32.52 15.17
C GLU A 97 -3.86 -33.10 16.39
N LEU A 98 -4.92 -32.43 16.85
CA LEU A 98 -5.77 -32.94 17.93
C LEU A 98 -6.44 -34.27 17.56
N ARG A 99 -6.98 -34.37 16.34
CA ARG A 99 -7.61 -35.59 15.81
C ARG A 99 -6.64 -36.77 15.79
N LYS A 100 -5.41 -36.52 15.31
CA LYS A 100 -4.31 -37.50 15.30
C LYS A 100 -3.91 -37.93 16.71
N ALA A 101 -3.82 -36.98 17.64
CA ALA A 101 -3.40 -37.26 19.01
C ALA A 101 -4.43 -38.04 19.82
N LEU A 102 -5.73 -37.82 19.57
CA LEU A 102 -6.82 -38.46 20.31
C LEU A 102 -7.40 -39.70 19.62
N GLY A 103 -7.00 -40.01 18.38
CA GLY A 103 -7.57 -41.11 17.60
C GLY A 103 -9.08 -40.98 17.32
N ALA A 104 -9.65 -39.78 17.49
CA ALA A 104 -11.08 -39.50 17.41
C ALA A 104 -11.47 -39.05 15.98
N GLY A 105 -11.86 -39.98 15.10
CA GLY A 105 -12.43 -39.64 13.78
C GLY A 105 -11.46 -39.58 12.58
N GLY A 106 -10.48 -40.48 12.47
CA GLY A 106 -9.59 -40.59 11.30
C GLY A 106 -8.46 -39.53 11.27
N ALA A 107 -7.50 -39.65 10.34
CA ALA A 107 -6.29 -38.81 10.31
C ALA A 107 -6.39 -37.53 9.45
N GLU A 108 -7.48 -37.37 8.70
CA GLU A 108 -7.74 -36.26 7.78
C GLU A 108 -9.04 -35.54 8.15
N ILE A 109 -9.17 -34.26 7.80
CA ILE A 109 -10.39 -33.46 7.94
C ILE A 109 -10.94 -33.22 6.53
N ASP A 110 -12.17 -33.66 6.27
CA ASP A 110 -12.88 -33.38 5.02
C ASP A 110 -13.67 -32.08 5.18
N LEU A 111 -13.20 -31.02 4.53
CA LEU A 111 -13.81 -29.69 4.61
C LEU A 111 -15.25 -29.63 4.08
N SER A 112 -15.72 -30.66 3.37
CA SER A 112 -17.10 -30.78 2.88
C SER A 112 -18.06 -31.40 3.89
N THR A 113 -17.57 -32.12 4.91
CA THR A 113 -18.39 -32.81 5.91
C THR A 113 -18.05 -32.49 7.37
N ASP A 114 -16.84 -31.98 7.65
CA ASP A 114 -16.34 -31.64 8.99
C ASP A 114 -16.47 -30.13 9.31
N TYR A 115 -17.33 -29.43 8.57
CA TYR A 115 -17.60 -27.99 8.65
C TYR A 115 -19.09 -27.72 8.94
N VAL A 116 -19.41 -26.57 9.55
CA VAL A 116 -20.78 -26.12 9.79
C VAL A 116 -20.98 -24.68 9.31
N GLY A 117 -21.86 -24.53 8.30
CA GLY A 117 -22.38 -23.27 7.78
C GLY A 117 -22.83 -22.27 8.86
N ARG A 118 -22.50 -20.99 8.72
CA ARG A 118 -23.07 -19.87 9.52
C ARG A 118 -24.61 -19.83 9.55
N ASN A 119 -25.26 -20.51 8.58
CA ASN A 119 -26.72 -20.63 8.43
C ASN A 119 -27.22 -22.10 8.41
N GLU A 120 -26.37 -23.09 8.66
CA GLU A 120 -26.78 -24.50 8.69
C GLU A 120 -27.38 -24.86 10.06
N GLU A 121 -28.45 -25.66 10.07
CA GLU A 121 -28.98 -26.24 11.31
C GLU A 121 -27.97 -27.24 11.88
N LEU A 122 -27.33 -26.81 12.95
CA LEU A 122 -26.37 -27.59 13.70
C LEU A 122 -27.00 -28.81 14.38
N PRO A 123 -26.42 -30.03 14.30
CA PRO A 123 -26.95 -31.22 14.96
C PRO A 123 -27.10 -31.00 16.47
N THR A 124 -28.28 -31.02 17.06
CA THR A 124 -28.45 -30.75 18.51
C THR A 124 -28.05 -31.93 19.41
N SER A 125 -27.56 -33.02 18.82
CA SER A 125 -27.17 -34.25 19.53
C SER A 125 -25.98 -34.90 18.83
N GLY A 126 -24.88 -35.10 19.56
CA GLY A 126 -23.65 -35.72 19.06
C GLY A 126 -22.51 -35.53 20.05
N LYS A 127 -21.49 -36.40 19.96
CA LYS A 127 -20.22 -36.22 20.67
C LYS A 127 -19.29 -35.40 19.77
N GLU A 128 -19.13 -34.12 20.04
CA GLU A 128 -18.40 -33.18 19.17
C GLU A 128 -17.36 -32.39 19.95
N ILE A 129 -16.21 -32.14 19.31
CA ILE A 129 -15.15 -31.26 19.80
C ILE A 129 -15.10 -30.04 18.89
N LEU A 130 -15.47 -28.89 19.44
CA LEU A 130 -15.53 -27.60 18.77
C LEU A 130 -14.21 -26.88 18.96
N VAL A 131 -13.38 -26.83 17.92
CA VAL A 131 -12.14 -26.07 17.92
C VAL A 131 -12.46 -24.63 17.49
N GLY A 132 -12.02 -23.63 18.23
CA GLY A 132 -12.27 -22.20 17.94
C GLY A 132 -13.70 -21.71 18.24
N LEU A 133 -14.05 -20.55 17.70
CA LEU A 133 -15.37 -19.95 17.89
C LEU A 133 -16.39 -20.52 16.89
N THR A 134 -17.52 -21.00 17.41
CA THR A 134 -18.63 -21.57 16.65
C THR A 134 -19.96 -20.94 17.07
N THR A 135 -21.03 -21.16 16.31
CA THR A 135 -22.40 -20.70 16.63
C THR A 135 -23.07 -21.51 17.75
N ARG A 136 -22.35 -22.43 18.41
CA ARG A 136 -22.84 -23.17 19.58
C ARG A 136 -22.76 -22.29 20.83
N ALA A 137 -23.84 -22.23 21.59
CA ALA A 137 -23.92 -21.46 22.83
C ALA A 137 -22.80 -21.77 23.85
N LEU A 138 -22.30 -23.02 23.89
CA LEU A 138 -21.16 -23.39 24.73
C LEU A 138 -19.86 -22.70 24.27
N SER A 139 -19.59 -22.65 22.96
CA SER A 139 -18.42 -22.00 22.37
C SER A 139 -18.48 -20.47 22.56
N GLU A 140 -19.63 -19.85 22.27
CA GLU A 140 -19.84 -18.41 22.50
C GLU A 140 -19.60 -18.03 23.96
N LYS A 141 -20.19 -18.78 24.90
CA LYS A 141 -20.03 -18.54 26.35
C LYS A 141 -18.59 -18.79 26.82
N THR A 142 -17.90 -19.79 26.25
CA THR A 142 -16.52 -20.14 26.62
C THR A 142 -15.52 -19.10 26.12
N SER A 143 -15.78 -18.48 24.95
CA SER A 143 -14.96 -17.43 24.37
C SER A 143 -15.07 -16.06 25.06
N ALA A 144 -16.13 -15.84 25.85
CA ALA A 144 -16.45 -14.53 26.40
C ALA A 144 -15.33 -13.98 27.31
N GLY A 145 -14.77 -12.83 26.92
CA GLY A 145 -13.76 -12.10 27.69
C GLY A 145 -12.35 -12.69 27.65
N LEU A 146 -12.04 -13.61 26.73
CA LEU A 146 -10.68 -14.09 26.49
C LEU A 146 -9.82 -13.03 25.80
N ARG A 147 -8.57 -12.87 26.24
CA ARG A 147 -7.55 -12.02 25.61
C ARG A 147 -6.72 -12.83 24.61
N LEU A 148 -5.92 -12.15 23.78
CA LEU A 148 -5.20 -12.74 22.64
C LEU A 148 -4.48 -14.07 22.95
N ARG A 149 -3.85 -14.24 24.11
CA ARG A 149 -3.15 -15.49 24.49
C ARG A 149 -3.91 -16.38 25.47
N ASP A 150 -5.05 -15.92 25.97
CA ASP A 150 -5.88 -16.72 26.86
C ASP A 150 -6.61 -17.79 26.06
N TRP A 151 -6.78 -18.95 26.68
CA TRP A 151 -7.65 -19.98 26.16
C TRP A 151 -8.44 -20.71 27.26
N ARG A 152 -9.60 -21.24 26.88
CA ARG A 152 -10.52 -21.99 27.73
C ARG A 152 -11.00 -23.25 27.03
N ILE A 153 -11.12 -24.32 27.80
CA ILE A 153 -11.68 -25.61 27.41
C ILE A 153 -12.85 -25.91 28.34
N LYS A 154 -14.04 -26.19 27.79
CA LYS A 154 -15.22 -26.49 28.60
C LYS A 154 -16.05 -27.60 27.99
N ALA A 155 -16.49 -28.55 28.82
CA ALA A 155 -17.44 -29.58 28.46
C ALA A 155 -18.80 -29.31 29.10
N ASP A 156 -19.90 -29.71 28.45
CA ASP A 156 -21.25 -29.55 28.99
C ASP A 156 -21.88 -30.83 29.55
N GLY A 157 -21.14 -31.95 29.48
CA GLY A 157 -21.58 -33.27 29.95
C GLY A 157 -22.58 -33.99 29.03
N SER A 158 -23.02 -33.38 27.93
CA SER A 158 -23.91 -34.00 26.93
C SER A 158 -23.18 -34.62 25.75
N GLY A 159 -21.87 -34.38 25.66
CA GLY A 159 -21.02 -34.82 24.55
C GLY A 159 -20.32 -33.67 23.82
N PHE A 160 -20.56 -32.41 24.17
CA PHE A 160 -19.86 -31.27 23.57
C PHE A 160 -18.65 -30.82 24.40
N VAL A 161 -17.55 -30.53 23.70
CA VAL A 161 -16.35 -29.91 24.25
C VAL A 161 -16.03 -28.68 23.40
N ALA A 162 -15.90 -27.50 24.00
CA ALA A 162 -15.49 -26.28 23.33
C ALA A 162 -14.07 -25.88 23.73
N LEU A 163 -13.22 -25.61 22.73
CA LEU A 163 -11.87 -25.06 22.89
C LEU A 163 -11.84 -23.68 22.25
N CYS A 164 -11.77 -22.61 23.04
CA CYS A 164 -11.75 -21.23 22.55
C CYS A 164 -10.49 -20.52 23.05
N GLY A 165 -9.94 -19.64 22.23
CA GLY A 165 -8.79 -18.79 22.57
C GLY A 165 -8.99 -17.39 21.99
N GLY A 166 -8.30 -16.40 22.54
CA GLY A 166 -8.37 -15.03 22.01
C GLY A 166 -7.58 -14.82 20.71
N SER A 167 -6.76 -15.79 20.30
CA SER A 167 -6.09 -15.89 19.01
C SER A 167 -6.10 -17.33 18.52
N GLU A 168 -5.73 -17.55 17.26
CA GLU A 168 -5.66 -18.88 16.66
C GLU A 168 -4.53 -19.72 17.27
N GLU A 169 -3.41 -19.09 17.64
CA GLU A 169 -2.30 -19.70 18.37
C GLU A 169 -2.75 -20.16 19.77
N ALA A 170 -3.53 -19.36 20.49
CA ALA A 170 -4.07 -19.76 21.79
C ALA A 170 -5.04 -20.95 21.67
N VAL A 171 -5.85 -21.01 20.60
CA VAL A 171 -6.69 -22.17 20.31
C VAL A 171 -5.84 -23.41 20.01
N LYS A 172 -4.73 -23.26 19.28
CA LYS A 172 -3.78 -24.35 19.03
C LYS A 172 -3.19 -24.87 20.34
N ASP A 173 -2.79 -23.99 21.25
CA ASP A 173 -2.27 -24.37 22.56
C ASP A 173 -3.31 -25.09 23.42
N ALA A 174 -4.58 -24.67 23.37
CA ALA A 174 -5.68 -25.39 24.00
C ALA A 174 -5.85 -26.81 23.43
N CYS A 175 -5.72 -26.98 22.11
CA CYS A 175 -5.78 -28.28 21.45
C CYS A 175 -4.62 -29.17 21.93
N LEU A 176 -3.39 -28.66 21.94
CA LEU A 176 -2.21 -29.38 22.43
C LEU A 176 -2.37 -29.77 23.90
N TRP A 177 -2.87 -28.86 24.74
CA TRP A 177 -3.11 -29.15 26.15
C TRP A 177 -4.14 -30.27 26.33
N LEU A 178 -5.27 -30.22 25.61
CA LEU A 178 -6.32 -31.25 25.71
C LEU A 178 -5.78 -32.62 25.31
N ALA A 179 -5.04 -32.68 24.19
CA ALA A 179 -4.40 -33.91 23.72
C ALA A 179 -3.44 -34.52 24.75
N GLN A 180 -2.68 -33.68 25.44
CA GLN A 180 -1.68 -34.13 26.42
C GLN A 180 -2.29 -34.51 27.77
N ASN A 181 -3.34 -33.82 28.21
CA ASN A 181 -3.84 -33.90 29.60
C ASN A 181 -5.15 -34.70 29.72
N CYS A 182 -5.86 -34.94 28.62
CA CYS A 182 -7.08 -35.74 28.61
C CYS A 182 -7.01 -36.95 27.64
N PRO A 183 -5.93 -37.76 27.62
CA PRO A 183 -5.74 -38.78 26.58
C PRO A 183 -6.81 -39.88 26.57
N ASP A 184 -7.53 -40.13 27.68
CA ASP A 184 -8.54 -41.19 27.74
C ASP A 184 -10.00 -40.71 27.66
N GLY A 185 -10.26 -39.42 27.49
CA GLY A 185 -11.61 -38.88 27.28
C GLY A 185 -11.86 -37.52 27.95
N PRO A 186 -12.92 -36.80 27.54
CA PRO A 186 -13.26 -35.50 28.12
C PRO A 186 -13.82 -35.60 29.55
N GLU A 187 -14.13 -36.80 30.06
CA GLU A 187 -14.43 -36.97 31.49
C GLU A 187 -13.24 -36.65 32.41
N GLN A 188 -12.03 -36.51 31.84
CA GLN A 188 -10.84 -36.08 32.57
C GLN A 188 -10.75 -34.54 32.74
N LEU A 189 -11.62 -33.78 32.06
CA LEU A 189 -11.70 -32.33 32.28
C LEU A 189 -12.26 -32.04 33.69
N PRO A 190 -11.75 -31.01 34.38
CA PRO A 190 -12.35 -30.55 35.63
C PRO A 190 -13.82 -30.14 35.43
N GLU A 191 -14.62 -30.22 36.50
CA GLU A 191 -16.07 -29.92 36.47
C GLU A 191 -16.39 -28.51 35.93
N ASP A 192 -15.49 -27.54 36.17
CA ASP A 192 -15.62 -26.17 35.67
C ASP A 192 -14.96 -25.93 34.30
N GLY A 193 -14.26 -26.92 33.74
CA GLY A 193 -13.39 -26.82 32.57
C GLY A 193 -11.93 -26.51 32.93
N MET A 194 -11.14 -26.18 31.92
CA MET A 194 -9.75 -25.72 32.08
C MET A 194 -9.58 -24.34 31.45
N GLU A 195 -8.81 -23.47 32.08
CA GLU A 195 -8.47 -22.17 31.50
C GLU A 195 -7.00 -21.83 31.70
N HIS A 196 -6.35 -21.43 30.61
CA HIS A 196 -5.10 -20.71 30.68
C HIS A 196 -5.42 -19.25 30.47
N LEU A 197 -5.55 -18.54 31.58
CA LEU A 197 -5.54 -17.09 31.57
C LEU A 197 -4.09 -16.70 31.83
N GLU A 198 -3.44 -16.08 30.83
CA GLU A 198 -2.14 -15.48 31.06
C GLU A 198 -2.33 -14.37 32.10
N ASN A 199 -1.93 -14.67 33.34
CA ASN A 199 -1.79 -13.66 34.37
C ASN A 199 -0.57 -12.81 34.00
N TYR A 200 -0.79 -11.76 33.21
CA TYR A 200 0.12 -10.63 33.20
C TYR A 200 0.08 -10.03 34.60
N GLN A 201 1.05 -10.38 35.44
CA GLN A 201 1.40 -9.48 36.52
C GLN A 201 2.02 -8.26 35.87
N ILE A 202 1.34 -7.12 35.95
CA ILE A 202 1.98 -5.83 35.74
C ILE A 202 2.87 -5.58 36.97
N GLU A 203 3.99 -6.32 37.09
CA GLU A 203 4.90 -6.18 38.23
C GLU A 203 5.57 -4.80 38.25
N ASN A 204 5.50 -4.03 37.15
CA ASN A 204 6.38 -2.89 36.94
C ASN A 204 5.66 -1.58 36.57
N ILE A 205 4.49 -1.27 37.17
CA ILE A 205 4.15 0.17 37.29
C ILE A 205 5.00 0.74 38.40
N THR A 206 6.03 1.51 38.04
CA THR A 206 6.88 2.21 38.98
C THR A 206 6.67 3.72 38.89
N VAL A 207 6.53 4.36 40.04
CA VAL A 207 6.58 5.81 40.18
C VAL A 207 7.91 6.14 40.85
N PHE A 208 8.72 7.00 40.24
CA PHE A 208 10.10 7.30 40.66
C PHE A 208 10.99 6.05 40.85
N GLY A 209 10.81 5.04 39.99
CA GLY A 209 11.56 3.78 40.08
C GLY A 209 11.18 2.90 41.27
N LYS A 210 10.05 3.19 41.93
CA LYS A 210 9.46 2.39 43.01
C LYS A 210 8.10 1.85 42.60
N PRO A 211 7.73 0.61 42.95
CA PRO A 211 6.41 0.05 42.63
C PRO A 211 5.26 0.97 43.04
N LEU A 212 4.21 1.06 42.23
CA LEU A 212 3.02 1.89 42.47
C LEU A 212 2.42 1.63 43.85
N GLY A 213 2.45 0.38 44.32
CA GLY A 213 1.99 -0.02 45.66
C GLY A 213 2.77 0.58 46.84
N GLU A 214 3.95 1.19 46.60
CA GLU A 214 4.70 1.92 47.62
C GLU A 214 4.18 3.35 47.86
N PHE A 215 3.23 3.82 47.05
CA PHE A 215 2.71 5.19 47.11
C PHE A 215 1.39 5.27 47.89
N SER A 216 1.14 6.44 48.48
CA SER A 216 -0.15 6.77 49.10
C SER A 216 -0.93 7.76 48.22
N LEU A 217 -2.26 7.70 48.29
CA LEU A 217 -3.12 8.60 47.52
C LEU A 217 -3.55 9.79 48.37
N SER A 218 -3.55 10.98 47.78
CA SER A 218 -4.10 12.19 48.37
C SER A 218 -5.02 12.90 47.38
N GLY A 219 -6.12 13.46 47.86
CA GLY A 219 -7.07 14.17 47.00
C GLY A 219 -7.90 15.17 47.79
N ALA A 220 -8.14 16.35 47.22
CA ALA A 220 -9.00 17.37 47.80
C ALA A 220 -10.50 17.01 47.73
N GLU A 221 -11.35 17.79 48.37
CA GLU A 221 -12.80 17.62 48.29
C GLU A 221 -13.27 17.83 46.84
N GLY A 222 -13.60 16.73 46.16
CA GLY A 222 -13.99 16.73 44.74
C GLY A 222 -13.18 15.80 43.83
N SER A 223 -12.18 15.09 44.34
CA SER A 223 -11.45 14.03 43.60
C SER A 223 -11.69 12.62 44.14
N ARG A 224 -12.71 12.46 45.00
CA ARG A 224 -12.99 11.20 45.71
C ARG A 224 -13.28 10.04 44.77
N ARG A 225 -13.93 10.27 43.62
CA ARG A 225 -14.21 9.21 42.66
C ARG A 225 -12.95 8.79 41.91
N ALA A 226 -12.10 9.74 41.52
CA ALA A 226 -10.82 9.45 40.90
C ALA A 226 -9.90 8.65 41.84
N VAL A 227 -9.81 9.04 43.11
CA VAL A 227 -9.08 8.28 44.15
C VAL A 227 -9.63 6.86 44.28
N ALA A 228 -10.95 6.70 44.40
CA ALA A 228 -11.58 5.38 44.52
C ALA A 228 -11.39 4.52 43.26
N LEU A 229 -11.42 5.14 42.08
CA LEU A 229 -11.20 4.47 40.81
C LEU A 229 -9.75 3.97 40.69
N MET A 230 -8.77 4.79 41.11
CA MET A 230 -7.36 4.40 41.11
C MET A 230 -7.11 3.23 42.06
N GLN A 231 -7.72 3.24 43.25
CA GLN A 231 -7.66 2.11 44.18
C GLN A 231 -8.28 0.85 43.58
N LYS A 232 -9.44 0.98 42.95
CA LYS A 232 -10.15 -0.14 42.32
C LYS A 232 -9.33 -0.75 41.18
N LYS A 233 -8.85 0.07 40.24
CA LYS A 233 -8.05 -0.38 39.08
C LYS A 233 -6.71 -0.98 39.53
N ALA A 234 -6.03 -0.39 40.52
CA ALA A 234 -4.80 -0.96 41.08
C ALA A 234 -5.03 -2.33 41.76
N ALA A 235 -6.18 -2.50 42.44
CA ALA A 235 -6.56 -3.79 43.03
C ALA A 235 -6.90 -4.83 41.95
N GLU A 236 -7.59 -4.42 40.87
CA GLU A 236 -8.00 -5.28 39.75
C GLU A 236 -6.84 -5.77 38.89
N LEU A 237 -5.78 -4.98 38.71
CA LEU A 237 -4.69 -5.27 37.77
C LEU A 237 -3.46 -5.95 38.40
N ALA A 238 -3.25 -5.84 39.71
CA ALA A 238 -1.99 -6.31 40.32
C ALA A 238 -2.11 -6.80 41.78
N GLY A 239 -3.32 -6.91 42.34
CA GLY A 239 -3.50 -7.28 43.76
C GLY A 239 -2.86 -6.30 44.75
N LEU A 240 -2.55 -5.07 44.31
CA LEU A 240 -1.89 -4.04 45.09
C LEU A 240 -2.87 -3.28 45.99
N ALA A 241 -2.40 -2.85 47.17
CA ALA A 241 -3.18 -2.06 48.12
C ALA A 241 -2.59 -0.65 48.32
N LEU A 242 -3.21 0.36 47.69
CA LEU A 242 -2.90 1.78 47.92
C LEU A 242 -3.61 2.27 49.19
N SER A 243 -2.84 2.68 50.21
CA SER A 243 -3.44 3.21 51.46
C SER A 243 -3.81 4.69 51.35
N ALA A 244 -4.95 5.04 51.93
CA ALA A 244 -5.33 6.44 52.18
C ALA A 244 -4.55 7.09 53.35
N GLU A 245 -3.76 6.30 54.07
CA GLU A 245 -2.89 6.78 55.13
C GLU A 245 -1.54 7.23 54.54
N ASN A 246 -1.05 8.40 54.96
CA ASN A 246 0.28 8.91 54.63
C ASN A 246 1.35 7.96 55.19
N LYS A 247 1.84 7.04 54.36
CA LYS A 247 3.01 6.23 54.68
C LYS A 247 4.29 7.07 54.46
N PRO A 248 5.41 6.75 55.12
CA PRO A 248 6.70 7.35 54.79
C PRO A 248 7.15 6.81 53.42
N GLY A 249 6.77 7.52 52.35
CA GLY A 249 6.93 7.15 50.94
C GLY A 249 6.30 8.22 50.04
N GLY A 250 6.48 8.11 48.72
CA GLY A 250 5.96 9.11 47.76
C GLY A 250 4.42 9.18 47.75
N VAL A 251 3.89 10.34 47.36
CA VAL A 251 2.44 10.61 47.32
C VAL A 251 1.98 10.80 45.87
N ILE A 252 0.82 10.24 45.55
CA ILE A 252 0.07 10.51 44.32
C ILE A 252 -1.09 11.44 44.69
N GLY A 253 -1.03 12.69 44.23
CA GLY A 253 -2.03 13.72 44.47
C GLY A 253 -3.06 13.82 43.34
N PHE A 254 -4.32 14.07 43.69
CA PHE A 254 -5.37 14.45 42.75
C PHE A 254 -5.82 15.89 43.04
N MET A 255 -5.51 16.80 42.14
CA MET A 255 -5.82 18.23 42.27
C MET A 255 -6.81 18.68 41.21
N ARG A 256 -7.77 19.51 41.61
CA ARG A 256 -8.59 20.22 40.64
C ARG A 256 -7.87 21.49 40.20
N ASP A 257 -7.81 21.73 38.90
CA ASP A 257 -7.24 22.94 38.31
C ASP A 257 -8.14 23.40 37.17
N GLU A 258 -8.89 24.47 37.40
CA GLU A 258 -9.85 25.03 36.44
C GLU A 258 -9.16 25.60 35.19
N ASN A 259 -7.83 25.77 35.20
CA ASN A 259 -7.04 26.23 34.06
C ASN A 259 -6.54 25.08 33.17
N VAL A 260 -6.83 23.82 33.52
CA VAL A 260 -6.50 22.65 32.70
C VAL A 260 -7.68 22.32 31.81
N ASP A 261 -7.50 22.39 30.50
CA ASP A 261 -8.49 21.93 29.52
C ASP A 261 -8.30 20.41 29.30
N GLY A 262 -8.97 19.60 30.13
CA GLY A 262 -8.81 18.14 30.17
C GLY A 262 -8.16 17.66 31.47
N TRP A 263 -7.11 16.84 31.36
CA TRP A 263 -6.32 16.36 32.50
C TRP A 263 -4.82 16.38 32.19
N LYS A 264 -3.98 16.47 33.23
CA LYS A 264 -2.50 16.44 33.13
C LYS A 264 -1.88 15.67 34.29
N VAL A 265 -0.69 15.09 34.10
CA VAL A 265 0.09 14.41 35.15
C VAL A 265 1.45 15.08 35.31
N ASP A 266 1.81 15.42 36.54
CA ASP A 266 3.08 16.09 36.91
C ASP A 266 3.88 15.21 37.88
N CYS A 267 5.10 14.85 37.51
CA CYS A 267 5.98 13.99 38.31
C CYS A 267 7.22 14.74 38.82
N THR A 268 7.06 15.98 39.31
CA THR A 268 8.16 16.79 39.85
C THR A 268 8.34 16.66 41.37
N GLY A 269 9.58 16.81 41.86
CA GLY A 269 9.86 16.92 43.30
C GLY A 269 9.63 15.64 44.13
N GLY A 270 9.53 14.46 43.51
CA GLY A 270 9.25 13.20 44.21
C GLY A 270 7.77 12.99 44.53
N MET A 271 6.87 13.75 43.89
CA MET A 271 5.42 13.60 43.97
C MET A 271 4.83 13.46 42.57
N MET A 272 3.88 12.55 42.39
CA MET A 272 3.04 12.49 41.19
C MET A 272 1.75 13.25 41.47
N THR A 273 1.35 14.19 40.62
CA THR A 273 0.09 14.90 40.76
C THR A 273 -0.71 14.80 39.47
N VAL A 274 -1.92 14.25 39.58
CA VAL A 274 -2.93 14.23 38.52
C VAL A 274 -3.82 15.46 38.69
N TYR A 275 -3.93 16.27 37.64
CA TYR A 275 -4.82 17.41 37.60
C TYR A 275 -5.95 17.20 36.62
N GLY A 276 -7.10 17.80 36.89
CA GLY A 276 -8.21 17.89 35.96
C GLY A 276 -9.13 19.05 36.34
N SER A 277 -9.89 19.57 35.39
CA SER A 277 -10.85 20.66 35.65
C SER A 277 -12.03 20.20 36.52
N ASP A 278 -12.40 18.92 36.44
CA ASP A 278 -13.43 18.30 37.28
C ASP A 278 -13.11 16.84 37.64
N ASP A 279 -14.00 16.21 38.43
CA ASP A 279 -13.85 14.81 38.88
C ASP A 279 -13.98 13.80 37.73
N ALA A 280 -14.69 14.15 36.64
CA ALA A 280 -14.84 13.28 35.48
C ALA A 280 -13.53 13.23 34.68
N GLN A 281 -12.88 14.38 34.51
CA GLN A 281 -11.55 14.47 33.89
C GLN A 281 -10.48 13.76 34.73
N LEU A 282 -10.54 13.90 36.06
CA LEU A 282 -9.66 13.14 36.95
C LEU A 282 -9.90 11.62 36.84
N CYS A 283 -11.15 11.17 36.71
CA CYS A 283 -11.46 9.75 36.48
C CYS A 283 -11.02 9.26 35.09
N ALA A 284 -11.12 10.11 34.07
CA ALA A 284 -10.64 9.83 32.72
C ALA A 284 -9.12 9.65 32.70
N ALA A 285 -8.38 10.51 33.40
CA ALA A 285 -6.93 10.38 33.58
C ALA A 285 -6.54 9.04 34.22
N VAL A 286 -7.22 8.65 35.30
CA VAL A 286 -7.00 7.35 35.95
C VAL A 286 -7.27 6.20 35.00
N THR A 287 -8.37 6.28 34.24
CA THR A 287 -8.74 5.23 33.28
C THR A 287 -7.68 5.08 32.20
N ALA A 288 -7.23 6.19 31.61
CA ALA A 288 -6.16 6.20 30.61
C ALA A 288 -4.85 5.60 31.14
N ILE A 289 -4.40 6.00 32.34
CA ILE A 289 -3.19 5.47 33.00
C ILE A 289 -3.21 3.93 33.08
N PHE A 290 -4.37 3.33 33.36
CA PHE A 290 -4.49 1.88 33.52
C PHE A 290 -4.86 1.14 32.23
N ASP A 291 -5.59 1.77 31.32
CA ASP A 291 -6.00 1.16 30.05
C ASP A 291 -4.82 1.14 29.05
N GLU A 292 -3.95 2.15 29.05
CA GLU A 292 -2.66 2.12 28.34
C GLU A 292 -1.72 1.05 28.91
N ALA A 293 -1.65 0.94 30.24
CA ALA A 293 -0.90 -0.12 30.91
C ALA A 293 -1.37 -1.53 30.52
N ALA A 294 -2.65 -1.66 30.14
CA ALA A 294 -3.26 -2.92 29.73
C ALA A 294 -3.19 -3.20 28.21
N ALA A 295 -2.81 -2.21 27.39
CA ALA A 295 -2.83 -2.30 25.92
C ALA A 295 -1.49 -2.68 25.26
N GLY A 296 -0.40 -2.79 26.03
CA GLY A 296 0.96 -3.10 25.51
C GLY A 296 1.31 -4.58 25.47
N GLU A 297 1.53 -5.13 24.27
CA GLU A 297 2.12 -6.45 24.05
C GLU A 297 3.65 -6.41 24.26
N THR A 298 4.18 -7.39 25.00
CA THR A 298 5.54 -7.52 25.57
C THR A 298 5.78 -6.71 26.85
N ALA A 299 6.45 -7.33 27.84
CA ALA A 299 6.69 -6.75 29.16
C ALA A 299 7.62 -5.52 29.08
N TRP A 300 7.12 -4.34 29.46
CA TRP A 300 7.92 -3.13 29.67
C TRP A 300 7.55 -2.46 31.00
N ASP A 301 8.56 -1.94 31.70
CA ASP A 301 8.46 -1.22 32.97
C ASP A 301 7.87 0.18 32.77
N TYR A 302 6.63 0.45 33.19
CA TYR A 302 6.10 1.81 33.22
C TYR A 302 6.81 2.60 34.31
N THR A 303 7.74 3.49 33.94
CA THR A 303 8.52 4.29 34.89
C THR A 303 8.15 5.76 34.80
N PHE A 304 7.38 6.27 35.77
CA PHE A 304 7.17 7.71 35.94
C PHE A 304 8.41 8.33 36.65
N SER A 305 9.44 8.70 35.88
CA SER A 305 10.74 9.17 36.38
C SER A 305 10.79 10.69 36.63
N PRO A 306 11.61 11.21 37.58
CA PRO A 306 11.76 12.66 37.83
C PRO A 306 12.36 13.47 36.68
N SER A 307 12.70 12.84 35.55
CA SER A 307 13.42 13.48 34.43
C SER A 307 12.65 13.54 33.10
N GLY A 308 11.39 13.09 33.04
CA GLY A 308 10.60 13.12 31.80
C GLY A 308 9.14 13.50 32.05
N LYS A 309 8.68 14.57 31.41
CA LYS A 309 7.29 15.00 31.38
C LYS A 309 6.50 14.09 30.41
N ALA A 310 5.82 13.06 30.89
CA ALA A 310 4.72 12.46 30.14
C ALA A 310 3.44 13.24 30.47
N VAL A 311 3.16 14.29 29.69
CA VAL A 311 1.95 15.11 29.80
C VAL A 311 1.06 14.76 28.62
N TYR A 312 0.24 13.70 28.70
CA TYR A 312 -0.72 13.40 27.64
C TYR A 312 -1.84 14.46 27.63
N GLU A 313 -1.60 15.59 26.98
CA GLU A 313 -2.59 16.64 26.73
C GLU A 313 -3.07 16.52 25.27
N HIS A 314 -4.40 16.43 25.08
CA HIS A 314 -5.01 16.53 23.74
C HIS A 314 -5.17 18.00 23.39
N MET A 315 -4.42 18.46 22.39
CA MET A 315 -4.41 19.86 21.95
C MET A 315 -5.07 19.97 20.59
N ILE A 316 -6.00 20.91 20.45
CA ILE A 316 -6.65 21.21 19.17
C ILE A 316 -6.23 22.61 18.71
N HIS A 317 -5.57 22.67 17.55
CA HIS A 317 -5.21 23.91 16.87
C HIS A 317 -6.13 24.12 15.67
N SER A 318 -6.95 25.17 15.72
CA SER A 318 -7.77 25.58 14.57
C SER A 318 -6.99 26.59 13.73
N VAL A 319 -6.73 26.24 12.48
CA VAL A 319 -5.83 26.95 11.57
C VAL A 319 -6.64 27.44 10.37
N THR A 320 -6.70 28.76 10.18
CA THR A 320 -7.52 29.38 9.12
C THR A 320 -6.70 29.96 7.95
N ASP A 321 -5.39 30.08 8.14
CA ASP A 321 -4.47 30.60 7.14
C ASP A 321 -3.07 30.00 7.29
N LYS A 322 -2.18 30.39 6.39
CA LYS A 322 -0.77 29.99 6.39
C LYS A 322 -0.07 30.30 7.72
N ALA A 323 -0.29 31.49 8.29
CA ALA A 323 0.41 31.91 9.50
C ALA A 323 0.01 31.05 10.71
N GLY A 324 -1.27 30.66 10.79
CA GLY A 324 -1.76 29.71 11.78
C GLY A 324 -1.14 28.31 11.61
N LEU A 325 -0.95 27.86 10.38
CA LEU A 325 -0.28 26.58 10.10
C LEU A 325 1.18 26.63 10.56
N GLU A 326 1.91 27.68 10.19
CA GLU A 326 3.30 27.90 10.62
C GLU A 326 3.41 27.97 12.15
N ALA A 327 2.47 28.65 12.82
CA ALA A 327 2.42 28.72 14.28
C ALA A 327 2.14 27.35 14.92
N ALA A 328 1.28 26.53 14.33
CA ALA A 328 1.00 25.18 14.82
C ALA A 328 2.24 24.27 14.67
N ILE A 329 2.97 24.36 13.55
CA ILE A 329 4.22 23.62 13.36
C ILE A 329 5.31 24.11 14.33
N GLN A 330 5.43 25.42 14.55
CA GLN A 330 6.36 25.96 15.54
C GLN A 330 6.02 25.47 16.95
N PHE A 331 4.73 25.39 17.30
CA PHE A 331 4.30 24.82 18.58
C PHE A 331 4.74 23.36 18.74
N LEU A 332 4.68 22.54 17.69
CA LEU A 332 5.18 21.17 17.73
C LEU A 332 6.68 21.15 18.03
N ALA A 333 7.46 21.96 17.31
CA ALA A 333 8.91 22.05 17.51
C ALA A 333 9.28 22.52 18.93
N ASP A 334 8.63 23.59 19.42
CA ASP A 334 8.83 24.11 20.78
C ASP A 334 8.46 23.05 21.84
N SER A 335 7.43 22.25 21.56
CA SER A 335 6.97 21.16 22.42
C SER A 335 7.97 20.01 22.47
N ALA A 336 8.51 19.62 21.31
CA ALA A 336 9.56 18.63 21.19
C ALA A 336 10.84 19.06 21.91
N GLU A 337 11.30 20.31 21.71
CA GLU A 337 12.46 20.88 22.41
C GLU A 337 12.24 20.90 23.93
N ALA A 338 11.02 21.21 24.38
CA ALA A 338 10.65 21.19 25.79
C ALA A 338 10.47 19.77 26.37
N GLY A 339 10.63 18.71 25.57
CA GLY A 339 10.44 17.32 25.97
C GLY A 339 9.01 17.01 26.38
N LYS A 340 8.03 17.69 25.77
CA LYS A 340 6.61 17.45 25.99
C LYS A 340 6.06 16.52 24.91
N LEU A 341 5.18 15.62 25.34
CA LEU A 341 4.44 14.70 24.47
C LEU A 341 3.01 15.22 24.39
N TYR A 342 2.41 15.29 23.21
CA TYR A 342 1.01 15.68 23.04
C TYR A 342 0.30 14.76 22.05
N HIS A 343 -1.03 14.69 22.15
CA HIS A 343 -1.85 14.37 20.99
C HIS A 343 -2.30 15.69 20.38
N VAL A 344 -1.81 16.04 19.19
CA VAL A 344 -2.14 17.33 18.55
C VAL A 344 -3.04 17.09 17.36
N THR A 345 -4.21 17.73 17.36
CA THR A 345 -5.07 17.82 16.18
C THR A 345 -4.95 19.22 15.60
N ILE A 346 -4.48 19.32 14.35
CA ILE A 346 -4.42 20.56 13.58
C ILE A 346 -5.60 20.55 12.60
N ASN A 347 -6.67 21.27 12.95
CA ASN A 347 -7.84 21.45 12.09
C ASN A 347 -7.59 22.58 11.09
N LEU A 348 -7.47 22.23 9.82
CA LEU A 348 -7.35 23.16 8.70
C LEU A 348 -8.75 23.55 8.21
N ALA A 349 -9.11 24.81 8.39
CA ALA A 349 -10.33 25.38 7.84
C ALA A 349 -10.29 25.39 6.28
N PRO A 350 -11.43 25.60 5.60
CA PRO A 350 -11.45 25.77 4.14
C PRO A 350 -10.54 26.92 3.69
N GLY A 351 -9.57 26.64 2.82
CA GLY A 351 -8.60 27.66 2.39
C GLY A 351 -7.39 27.11 1.64
N GLU A 352 -6.63 28.02 1.02
CA GLU A 352 -5.36 27.74 0.34
C GLU A 352 -4.19 28.08 1.28
N TYR A 353 -3.39 27.08 1.64
CA TYR A 353 -2.21 27.20 2.50
C TYR A 353 -0.96 27.15 1.61
N ILE A 354 -0.55 28.33 1.11
CA ILE A 354 0.58 28.46 0.18
C ILE A 354 1.92 28.43 0.93
N LEU A 355 2.66 27.34 0.76
CA LEU A 355 3.97 27.11 1.34
C LEU A 355 5.06 27.87 0.59
N GLN A 356 6.03 28.40 1.33
CA GLN A 356 7.28 28.97 0.77
C GLN A 356 8.49 28.05 0.95
N LYS A 357 8.35 27.06 1.82
CA LYS A 357 9.28 25.95 2.03
C LYS A 357 8.46 24.71 2.43
N PRO A 358 8.97 23.49 2.24
CA PRO A 358 8.28 22.28 2.69
C PRO A 358 7.94 22.34 4.19
N LEU A 359 6.85 21.68 4.58
CA LEU A 359 6.59 21.37 5.98
C LEU A 359 7.47 20.18 6.37
N GLU A 360 8.46 20.45 7.21
CA GLU A 360 9.38 19.45 7.75
C GLU A 360 8.78 18.87 9.04
N LEU A 361 8.43 17.58 9.00
CA LEU A 361 7.91 16.80 10.13
C LEU A 361 8.98 15.77 10.50
N THR A 362 9.97 16.24 11.24
CA THR A 362 11.13 15.44 11.68
C THR A 362 10.99 15.02 13.14
N GLU A 363 11.85 14.12 13.63
CA GLU A 363 11.96 13.83 15.07
C GLU A 363 12.15 15.12 15.91
N GLU A 364 12.91 16.10 15.42
CA GLU A 364 13.09 17.40 16.09
C GLU A 364 11.79 18.22 16.16
N THR A 365 10.91 18.07 15.17
CA THR A 365 9.64 18.80 15.12
C THR A 365 8.55 18.09 15.92
N LEU A 366 8.53 16.76 15.90
CA LEU A 366 7.46 15.95 16.47
C LEU A 366 7.75 15.57 17.92
N GLY A 367 9.03 15.40 18.27
CA GLY A 367 9.47 14.82 19.53
C GLY A 367 8.82 13.45 19.71
N PHE A 368 7.94 13.33 20.71
CA PHE A 368 7.16 12.12 20.96
C PHE A 368 5.65 12.30 20.71
N SER A 369 5.22 13.44 20.13
CA SER A 369 3.81 13.82 20.00
C SER A 369 3.15 13.22 18.76
N THR A 370 1.95 12.64 18.89
CA THR A 370 1.13 12.28 17.71
C THR A 370 0.49 13.52 17.10
N VAL A 371 0.36 13.55 15.77
CA VAL A 371 -0.16 14.71 15.05
C VAL A 371 -1.16 14.29 13.99
N ALA A 372 -2.37 14.84 14.05
CA ALA A 372 -3.41 14.65 13.06
C ALA A 372 -3.75 15.98 12.37
N PHE A 373 -3.51 16.07 11.07
CA PHE A 373 -3.94 17.18 10.22
C PHE A 373 -5.31 16.87 9.63
N ARG A 374 -6.33 17.63 10.02
CA ARG A 374 -7.72 17.41 9.56
C ARG A 374 -8.18 18.56 8.68
N GLY A 375 -8.51 18.27 7.43
CA GLY A 375 -9.08 19.24 6.51
C GLY A 375 -10.60 19.30 6.60
N GLU A 376 -11.16 20.49 6.81
CA GLU A 376 -12.60 20.75 6.72
C GLU A 376 -13.06 20.86 5.25
N GLY A 377 -12.81 19.81 4.45
CA GLY A 377 -13.34 19.59 3.10
C GLY A 377 -12.68 20.33 1.94
N LYS A 378 -12.27 21.60 2.11
CA LYS A 378 -11.57 22.42 1.09
C LYS A 378 -10.25 23.03 1.58
N ALA A 379 -9.63 22.45 2.59
CA ALA A 379 -8.28 22.83 3.00
C ALA A 379 -7.27 22.27 1.98
N VAL A 380 -6.45 23.13 1.39
CA VAL A 380 -5.47 22.74 0.37
C VAL A 380 -4.10 23.29 0.70
N ILE A 381 -3.12 22.41 0.85
CA ILE A 381 -1.71 22.74 0.96
C ILE A 381 -1.12 22.79 -0.46
N SER A 382 -0.44 23.87 -0.80
CA SER A 382 0.15 24.04 -2.13
C SER A 382 1.46 24.81 -2.07
N GLY A 383 2.36 24.52 -3.01
CA GLY A 383 3.61 25.27 -3.23
C GLY A 383 3.51 26.28 -4.35
N ALA A 384 2.32 26.48 -4.94
CA ALA A 384 2.14 27.29 -6.13
C ALA A 384 2.07 28.80 -5.84
N VAL A 385 2.54 29.60 -6.80
CA VAL A 385 2.38 31.06 -6.76
C VAL A 385 1.11 31.43 -7.52
N LYS A 386 0.24 32.20 -6.86
CA LYS A 386 -1.06 32.64 -7.40
C LYS A 386 -0.96 34.02 -8.05
N ILE A 387 -1.45 34.15 -9.27
CA ILE A 387 -1.63 35.40 -10.01
C ILE A 387 -3.13 35.61 -10.25
N PRO A 388 -3.74 36.65 -9.67
CA PRO A 388 -5.13 36.98 -9.95
C PRO A 388 -5.35 37.29 -11.43
N GLY A 389 -6.43 36.76 -12.01
CA GLY A 389 -6.70 36.88 -13.45
C GLY A 389 -6.89 38.31 -13.94
N ASN A 390 -7.36 39.22 -13.08
CA ASN A 390 -7.45 40.67 -13.37
C ASN A 390 -6.09 41.38 -13.53
N THR A 391 -4.98 40.70 -13.22
CA THR A 391 -3.62 41.18 -13.47
C THR A 391 -3.26 41.11 -14.96
N PHE A 392 -3.91 40.20 -15.69
CA PHE A 392 -3.60 39.93 -17.09
C PHE A 392 -4.21 40.97 -18.03
N LYS A 393 -3.43 41.36 -19.04
CA LYS A 393 -3.85 42.29 -20.08
C LYS A 393 -3.81 41.62 -21.45
N GLU A 394 -4.85 41.85 -22.24
CA GLU A 394 -4.91 41.42 -23.62
C GLU A 394 -3.77 42.05 -24.43
N THR A 395 -3.11 41.23 -25.24
CA THR A 395 -2.03 41.61 -26.14
C THR A 395 -2.00 40.64 -27.33
N GLN A 396 -0.97 40.78 -28.18
CA GLN A 396 -0.74 39.92 -29.34
C GLN A 396 0.66 39.34 -29.27
N LEU A 397 0.79 38.03 -29.48
CA LEU A 397 2.07 37.35 -29.64
C LEU A 397 2.07 36.60 -30.98
N ASN A 398 2.96 36.98 -31.90
CA ASN A 398 3.04 36.40 -33.24
C ASN A 398 1.71 36.41 -34.03
N GLY A 399 0.85 37.41 -33.79
CA GLY A 399 -0.47 37.52 -34.41
C GLY A 399 -1.57 36.69 -33.75
N THR A 400 -1.26 35.99 -32.65
CA THR A 400 -2.23 35.31 -31.79
C THR A 400 -2.67 36.24 -30.65
N ALA A 401 -3.97 36.38 -30.44
CA ALA A 401 -4.51 37.09 -29.28
C ALA A 401 -4.20 36.29 -28.00
N VAL A 402 -3.55 36.92 -27.04
CA VAL A 402 -3.12 36.30 -25.78
C VAL A 402 -3.33 37.27 -24.63
N TYR A 403 -3.35 36.74 -23.42
CA TYR A 403 -3.29 37.53 -22.19
C TYR A 403 -1.88 37.47 -21.62
N SER A 404 -1.37 38.60 -21.12
CA SER A 404 -0.02 38.69 -20.55
C SER A 404 0.00 39.35 -19.18
N ALA A 405 0.88 38.88 -18.31
CA ALA A 405 1.17 39.48 -17.01
C ALA A 405 2.68 39.37 -16.69
N PRO A 406 3.24 40.29 -15.90
CA PRO A 406 4.58 40.12 -15.31
C PRO A 406 4.64 38.86 -14.45
N LEU A 407 5.75 38.14 -14.51
CA LEU A 407 6.04 37.07 -13.56
C LEU A 407 6.31 37.69 -12.17
N PRO A 408 5.73 37.13 -11.09
CA PRO A 408 6.10 37.46 -9.73
C PRO A 408 7.61 37.33 -9.50
N PRO A 409 8.22 38.16 -8.63
CA PRO A 409 9.67 38.13 -8.39
C PRO A 409 10.20 36.76 -7.97
N GLU A 410 9.41 36.01 -7.20
CA GLU A 410 9.68 34.64 -6.76
C GLU A 410 9.85 33.66 -7.94
N LEU A 411 9.30 34.03 -9.10
CA LEU A 411 9.30 33.26 -10.35
C LEU A 411 10.27 33.80 -11.42
N SER A 412 11.01 34.87 -11.11
CA SER A 412 11.91 35.51 -12.06
C SER A 412 13.19 34.70 -12.31
N ALA A 413 13.87 34.95 -13.44
CA ALA A 413 15.11 34.26 -13.80
C ALA A 413 16.22 34.38 -12.74
N ASP A 414 16.23 35.49 -11.98
CA ASP A 414 17.17 35.73 -10.87
C ASP A 414 16.75 35.01 -9.57
N GLY A 415 15.49 34.55 -9.49
CA GLY A 415 14.90 33.85 -8.35
C GLY A 415 15.30 32.37 -8.23
N GLY A 416 16.04 31.84 -9.21
CA GLY A 416 16.72 30.53 -9.12
C GLY A 416 15.83 29.29 -9.21
N ALA A 417 14.51 29.42 -9.28
CA ALA A 417 13.59 28.28 -9.40
C ALA A 417 12.98 28.20 -10.81
N SER A 418 12.87 26.97 -11.33
CA SER A 418 12.41 26.71 -12.68
C SER A 418 10.96 26.28 -12.66
N TYR A 419 10.09 27.25 -12.86
CA TYR A 419 8.65 27.05 -12.85
C TYR A 419 8.17 26.68 -14.25
N ARG A 420 7.34 25.63 -14.35
CA ARG A 420 7.03 24.99 -15.64
C ARG A 420 5.54 24.75 -15.86
N ASP A 421 4.84 24.30 -14.83
CA ASP A 421 3.40 24.01 -14.90
C ASP A 421 2.56 25.23 -14.54
N VAL A 422 1.51 25.45 -15.32
CA VAL A 422 0.57 26.56 -15.14
C VAL A 422 -0.82 25.98 -15.04
N PHE A 423 -1.59 26.41 -14.05
CA PHE A 423 -2.96 25.99 -13.81
C PHE A 423 -3.88 27.21 -13.85
N ILE A 424 -5.09 27.06 -14.36
CA ILE A 424 -6.09 28.14 -14.40
C ILE A 424 -7.47 27.64 -13.96
N GLY A 425 -8.17 28.43 -13.14
CA GLY A 425 -9.50 28.08 -12.64
C GLY A 425 -10.00 29.00 -11.53
N THR A 426 -11.16 28.65 -10.97
CA THR A 426 -11.79 29.39 -9.87
C THR A 426 -11.22 29.01 -8.50
N ASP A 427 -10.78 27.76 -8.34
CA ASP A 427 -10.08 27.25 -7.17
C ASP A 427 -9.00 26.25 -7.61
N ILE A 428 -7.96 26.10 -6.79
CA ILE A 428 -6.77 25.33 -7.18
C ILE A 428 -7.07 23.83 -7.41
N MET A 429 -8.05 23.25 -6.70
CA MET A 429 -8.43 21.84 -6.84
C MET A 429 -9.34 21.60 -8.04
N SER A 430 -10.00 22.63 -8.60
CA SER A 430 -10.73 22.54 -9.88
C SER A 430 -9.93 23.05 -11.08
N ALA A 431 -8.84 23.80 -10.84
CA ALA A 431 -8.01 24.40 -11.90
C ALA A 431 -7.47 23.38 -12.91
N ALA A 432 -7.53 23.72 -14.20
CA ALA A 432 -7.01 22.89 -15.28
C ALA A 432 -5.53 23.21 -15.52
N ARG A 433 -4.71 22.18 -15.70
CA ARG A 433 -3.32 22.33 -16.18
C ARG A 433 -3.32 22.80 -17.63
N LEU A 434 -2.63 23.90 -17.89
CA LEU A 434 -2.44 24.44 -19.22
C LEU A 434 -1.29 23.71 -19.92
N THR A 435 -1.47 23.43 -21.20
CA THR A 435 -0.45 22.78 -22.02
C THR A 435 0.64 23.78 -22.39
N ARG A 436 1.88 23.32 -22.43
CA ARG A 436 3.01 24.10 -22.95
C ARG A 436 2.88 24.18 -24.48
N PRO A 437 3.27 25.27 -25.13
CA PRO A 437 3.27 25.33 -26.58
C PRO A 437 4.31 24.36 -27.14
N VAL A 438 3.92 23.63 -28.18
CA VAL A 438 4.72 22.56 -28.77
C VAL A 438 5.04 22.82 -30.25
N TYR A 439 6.06 22.15 -30.76
CA TYR A 439 6.26 21.92 -32.20
C TYR A 439 6.46 20.41 -32.44
N PRO A 440 5.76 19.79 -33.40
CA PRO A 440 4.75 20.34 -34.32
C PRO A 440 3.55 21.01 -33.65
N TYR A 441 3.02 22.07 -34.28
CA TYR A 441 1.98 22.93 -33.69
C TYR A 441 0.59 22.29 -33.55
N ASP A 442 0.38 21.13 -34.17
CA ASP A 442 -0.82 20.32 -34.05
C ASP A 442 -0.72 19.24 -32.95
N GLY A 443 0.42 19.16 -32.26
CA GLY A 443 0.69 18.16 -31.22
C GLY A 443 1.07 16.78 -31.76
N SER A 444 1.27 16.63 -33.07
CA SER A 444 1.80 15.38 -33.63
C SER A 444 3.25 15.13 -33.20
N LEU A 445 3.66 13.87 -33.23
CA LEU A 445 5.04 13.47 -32.92
C LEU A 445 5.85 13.34 -34.21
N LEU A 446 7.06 13.87 -34.20
CA LEU A 446 8.10 13.62 -35.19
C LEU A 446 8.75 12.26 -34.93
N VAL A 447 9.48 11.75 -35.91
CA VAL A 447 10.16 10.45 -35.84
C VAL A 447 11.63 10.62 -36.17
N CYS A 448 12.51 10.10 -35.31
CA CYS A 448 13.94 10.07 -35.57
C CYS A 448 14.28 9.13 -36.72
N VAL A 449 15.35 9.43 -37.45
CA VAL A 449 15.98 8.42 -38.29
C VAL A 449 16.69 7.43 -37.36
N PRO A 450 16.40 6.12 -37.42
CA PRO A 450 17.07 5.11 -36.61
C PRO A 450 18.50 4.91 -37.14
N GLU A 451 19.41 5.77 -36.69
CA GLU A 451 20.83 5.75 -37.03
C GLU A 451 21.65 5.45 -35.78
N GLY A 452 22.82 4.85 -35.97
CA GLY A 452 23.69 4.48 -34.85
C GLY A 452 23.45 3.04 -34.33
N PRO A 453 23.96 2.73 -33.13
CA PRO A 453 23.98 1.39 -32.59
C PRO A 453 22.57 0.82 -32.36
N THR A 454 22.39 -0.46 -32.68
CA THR A 454 21.13 -1.18 -32.43
C THR A 454 21.04 -1.71 -30.99
N GLU A 455 22.12 -1.62 -30.22
CA GLU A 455 22.11 -1.95 -28.80
C GLU A 455 21.35 -0.87 -28.04
N TYR A 456 20.34 -1.29 -27.27
CA TYR A 456 19.41 -0.36 -26.65
C TYR A 456 20.11 0.60 -25.67
N SER A 457 21.18 0.17 -25.01
CA SER A 457 21.92 0.92 -23.98
C SER A 457 22.85 2.02 -24.48
N GLU A 458 22.99 2.22 -25.79
CA GLU A 458 23.86 3.25 -26.36
C GLU A 458 23.03 4.46 -26.82
N GLY A 459 23.26 5.62 -26.20
CA GLY A 459 22.53 6.85 -26.46
C GLY A 459 23.10 7.67 -27.62
N SER A 460 22.53 8.85 -27.85
CA SER A 460 23.00 9.80 -28.86
C SER A 460 22.77 11.25 -28.44
N SER A 461 23.75 12.12 -28.74
CA SER A 461 23.67 13.57 -28.49
C SER A 461 23.34 14.38 -29.75
N VAL A 462 23.35 13.72 -30.91
CA VAL A 462 22.97 14.27 -32.21
C VAL A 462 21.95 13.31 -32.81
N ILE A 463 20.83 13.85 -33.26
CA ILE A 463 19.76 13.07 -33.87
C ILE A 463 19.35 13.70 -35.20
N HIS A 464 18.79 12.88 -36.09
CA HIS A 464 18.21 13.35 -37.34
C HIS A 464 16.70 13.13 -37.34
N SER A 465 15.94 14.14 -37.75
CA SER A 465 14.51 13.98 -38.00
C SER A 465 14.29 13.31 -39.36
N SER A 466 13.37 12.35 -39.42
CA SER A 466 12.96 11.70 -40.68
C SER A 466 12.14 12.60 -41.59
N THR A 467 11.63 13.71 -41.07
CA THR A 467 10.90 14.74 -41.81
C THR A 467 11.59 16.11 -41.68
N PRO A 468 11.48 16.98 -42.70
CA PRO A 468 11.97 18.36 -42.64
C PRO A 468 11.49 19.11 -41.39
N LEU A 469 12.39 19.87 -40.76
CA LEU A 469 12.09 20.74 -39.62
C LEU A 469 11.88 22.19 -40.07
N ASP A 470 10.84 22.84 -39.54
CA ASP A 470 10.63 24.27 -39.71
C ASP A 470 11.47 25.08 -38.71
N ASP A 471 11.77 26.33 -39.06
CA ASP A 471 12.44 27.24 -38.13
C ASP A 471 11.52 27.62 -36.96
N ILE A 472 11.82 27.09 -35.78
CA ILE A 472 11.05 27.31 -34.55
C ILE A 472 11.48 28.56 -33.78
N GLY A 473 12.54 29.25 -34.23
CA GLY A 473 13.04 30.51 -33.66
C GLY A 473 14.02 30.33 -32.51
N ASP A 474 13.86 31.14 -31.46
CA ASP A 474 14.72 31.11 -30.27
C ASP A 474 14.61 29.77 -29.53
N LEU A 475 15.73 29.09 -29.35
CA LEU A 475 15.82 27.79 -28.69
C LEU A 475 15.98 27.90 -27.17
N ALA A 476 16.10 29.11 -26.62
CA ALA A 476 16.24 29.32 -25.18
C ALA A 476 15.08 28.69 -24.38
N GLY A 477 15.40 27.66 -23.59
CA GLY A 477 14.43 26.92 -22.78
C GLY A 477 13.54 25.95 -23.56
N VAL A 478 13.78 25.74 -24.86
CA VAL A 478 13.13 24.67 -25.63
C VAL A 478 13.67 23.32 -25.17
N GLN A 479 12.76 22.39 -24.90
CA GLN A 479 13.10 21.01 -24.59
C GLN A 479 12.54 20.09 -25.66
N MET A 480 13.34 19.12 -26.08
CA MET A 480 12.86 17.96 -26.81
C MET A 480 12.38 16.91 -25.80
N ARG A 481 11.16 16.42 -26.00
CA ARG A 481 10.64 15.25 -25.30
C ARG A 481 10.63 14.07 -26.26
N MET A 482 11.28 12.98 -25.89
CA MET A 482 11.50 11.82 -26.74
C MET A 482 11.00 10.55 -26.05
N TYR A 483 10.39 9.67 -26.83
CA TYR A 483 9.82 8.40 -26.39
C TYR A 483 10.55 7.25 -27.08
N ASN A 484 11.30 6.49 -26.28
CA ASN A 484 12.18 5.40 -26.70
C ASN A 484 11.94 4.21 -25.77
N TYR A 485 11.42 3.10 -26.31
CA TYR A 485 11.05 1.92 -25.53
C TYR A 485 10.08 2.27 -24.38
N TRP A 486 10.51 2.13 -23.13
CA TRP A 486 9.80 2.47 -21.89
C TRP A 486 10.22 3.82 -21.29
N ASP A 487 11.09 4.57 -21.97
CA ASP A 487 11.70 5.81 -21.46
C ASP A 487 11.10 7.08 -22.08
N ASP A 488 11.21 8.19 -21.34
CA ASP A 488 10.69 9.52 -21.70
C ASP A 488 11.76 10.58 -21.52
N ASP A 489 12.73 10.62 -22.43
CA ASP A 489 13.84 11.56 -22.39
C ASP A 489 13.37 13.02 -22.54
N ARG A 490 13.84 13.88 -21.62
CA ARG A 490 13.63 15.33 -21.66
C ARG A 490 14.97 16.04 -21.73
N LEU A 491 15.26 16.63 -22.88
CA LEU A 491 16.58 17.12 -23.24
C LEU A 491 16.52 18.53 -23.79
N SER A 492 17.39 19.41 -23.32
CA SER A 492 17.53 20.76 -23.86
C SER A 492 18.03 20.72 -25.30
N VAL A 493 17.61 21.68 -26.13
CA VAL A 493 18.06 21.77 -27.52
C VAL A 493 19.17 22.82 -27.64
N LYS A 494 20.38 22.40 -28.05
CA LYS A 494 21.52 23.31 -28.22
C LYS A 494 21.49 24.03 -29.56
N SER A 495 21.23 23.28 -30.63
CA SER A 495 21.19 23.81 -32.00
C SER A 495 20.40 22.89 -32.93
N ILE A 496 19.87 23.46 -34.01
CA ILE A 496 19.23 22.73 -35.10
C ILE A 496 19.86 23.20 -36.43
N ASP A 497 20.37 22.27 -37.23
CA ASP A 497 20.76 22.50 -38.63
C ASP A 497 19.57 22.10 -39.52
N TYR A 498 18.68 23.05 -39.80
CA TYR A 498 17.43 22.79 -40.54
C TYR A 498 17.65 22.17 -41.93
N PRO A 499 18.62 22.62 -42.76
CA PRO A 499 18.93 21.94 -44.02
C PRO A 499 19.29 20.45 -43.90
N LYS A 500 19.88 20.04 -42.77
CA LYS A 500 20.25 18.65 -42.50
C LYS A 500 19.22 17.89 -41.65
N ASN A 501 18.23 18.57 -41.10
CA ASN A 501 17.33 18.04 -40.07
C ASN A 501 18.07 17.46 -38.85
N GLU A 502 19.24 18.01 -38.54
CA GLU A 502 20.12 17.55 -37.48
C GLU A 502 19.88 18.39 -36.23
N ILE A 503 19.66 17.73 -35.09
CA ILE A 503 19.39 18.35 -33.80
C ILE A 503 20.53 17.96 -32.85
N THR A 504 21.17 18.96 -32.25
CA THR A 504 22.19 18.76 -31.20
C THR A 504 21.57 18.98 -29.82
N LEU A 505 21.72 17.99 -28.94
CA LEU A 505 21.09 17.94 -27.63
C LEU A 505 21.98 18.44 -26.48
N GLY A 506 21.35 18.82 -25.39
CA GLY A 506 21.94 19.25 -24.12
C GLY A 506 22.78 18.14 -23.49
N ALA A 507 22.24 16.93 -23.51
CA ALA A 507 22.85 15.69 -23.05
C ALA A 507 22.60 14.55 -24.06
N GLU A 508 23.22 13.40 -23.81
CA GLU A 508 22.97 12.16 -24.55
C GLU A 508 21.62 11.54 -24.12
N THR A 509 20.91 10.92 -25.07
CA THR A 509 19.69 10.13 -24.75
C THR A 509 20.02 8.95 -23.83
N GLY A 510 19.04 8.51 -23.04
CA GLY A 510 19.17 7.36 -22.14
C GLY A 510 19.31 6.03 -22.88
N PHE A 511 18.68 5.93 -24.06
CA PHE A 511 18.71 4.75 -24.92
C PHE A 511 18.90 5.13 -26.39
N SER A 512 19.14 4.11 -27.21
CA SER A 512 19.19 4.22 -28.67
C SER A 512 17.93 4.84 -29.27
N LEU A 513 18.06 5.38 -30.49
CA LEU A 513 17.02 6.17 -31.18
C LEU A 513 15.90 5.33 -31.79
N TYR A 514 15.55 4.21 -31.16
CA TYR A 514 14.50 3.30 -31.62
C TYR A 514 13.29 3.33 -30.68
N SER A 515 12.12 3.06 -31.24
CA SER A 515 10.88 2.88 -30.46
C SER A 515 10.70 1.44 -29.93
N GLY A 516 11.47 0.49 -30.45
CA GLY A 516 11.50 -0.92 -30.03
C GLY A 516 12.75 -1.62 -30.57
N HIS A 517 13.02 -2.86 -30.15
CA HIS A 517 14.28 -3.56 -30.42
C HIS A 517 14.62 -3.67 -31.91
N GLY A 518 15.41 -2.70 -32.42
CA GLY A 518 15.77 -2.58 -33.83
C GLY A 518 14.62 -2.19 -34.77
N SER A 519 13.48 -1.71 -34.24
CA SER A 519 12.27 -1.42 -35.02
C SER A 519 11.72 -0.02 -34.78
N GLY A 520 11.59 0.76 -35.86
CA GLY A 520 11.00 2.11 -35.84
C GLY A 520 11.88 3.14 -35.14
N GLY A 521 11.93 4.36 -35.67
CA GLY A 521 12.62 5.47 -35.01
C GLY A 521 11.88 5.93 -33.76
N ALA A 522 12.61 6.40 -32.74
CA ALA A 522 12.05 7.04 -31.55
C ALA A 522 11.17 8.23 -31.95
N LYS A 523 10.08 8.45 -31.20
CA LYS A 523 9.16 9.57 -31.45
C LYS A 523 9.51 10.75 -30.57
N PHE A 524 9.33 11.97 -31.05
CA PHE A 524 9.63 13.15 -30.25
C PHE A 524 8.81 14.38 -30.66
N HIS A 525 8.75 15.37 -29.79
CA HIS A 525 8.31 16.74 -30.09
C HIS A 525 9.12 17.74 -29.29
N PHE A 526 8.99 19.01 -29.64
CA PHE A 526 9.58 20.11 -28.88
C PHE A 526 8.51 20.76 -28.03
N GLU A 527 8.83 21.00 -26.76
CA GLU A 527 8.01 21.77 -25.81
C GLU A 527 8.64 23.13 -25.56
N ASN A 528 7.82 24.06 -25.06
CA ASN A 528 8.20 25.45 -24.76
C ASN A 528 8.58 26.28 -25.99
N VAL A 529 8.02 25.95 -27.15
CA VAL A 529 8.28 26.66 -28.40
C VAL A 529 7.41 27.91 -28.44
N LYS A 530 8.02 29.11 -28.38
CA LYS A 530 7.27 30.39 -28.34
C LYS A 530 6.28 30.56 -29.49
N SER A 531 6.68 30.13 -30.69
CA SER A 531 5.84 30.17 -31.90
C SER A 531 4.69 29.14 -31.89
N GLY A 532 4.67 28.21 -30.93
CA GLY A 532 3.63 27.21 -30.75
C GLY A 532 2.46 27.65 -29.86
N LEU A 533 2.50 28.86 -29.27
CA LEU A 533 1.38 29.41 -28.50
C LEU A 533 0.26 29.86 -29.45
N ARG A 534 -0.73 28.99 -29.67
CA ARG A 534 -1.72 29.13 -30.75
C ARG A 534 -3.14 28.75 -30.36
N HIS A 535 -3.32 27.87 -29.38
CA HIS A 535 -4.61 27.24 -29.07
C HIS A 535 -5.10 27.59 -27.66
N PRO A 536 -6.43 27.67 -27.43
CA PRO A 536 -7.00 27.78 -26.10
C PRO A 536 -6.49 26.70 -25.14
N GLY A 537 -6.25 27.06 -23.89
CA GLY A 537 -5.71 26.14 -22.89
C GLY A 537 -4.18 26.00 -22.91
N GLN A 538 -3.47 26.98 -23.49
CA GLN A 538 -2.01 27.00 -23.53
C GLN A 538 -1.41 28.15 -22.70
N ALA A 539 -0.22 27.92 -22.15
CA ALA A 539 0.58 28.93 -21.46
C ALA A 539 2.05 28.89 -21.87
N TYR A 540 2.67 30.06 -22.00
CA TYR A 540 4.10 30.22 -22.28
C TYR A 540 4.73 31.17 -21.27
N ILE A 541 5.82 30.73 -20.65
CA ILE A 541 6.61 31.53 -19.71
C ILE A 541 7.85 32.05 -20.46
N ASP A 542 7.88 33.35 -20.72
CA ASP A 542 9.01 34.04 -21.33
C ASP A 542 9.94 34.57 -20.23
N ARG A 543 10.96 33.78 -19.91
CA ARG A 543 11.92 34.12 -18.85
C ARG A 543 12.82 35.31 -19.22
N LYS A 544 13.02 35.58 -20.51
CA LYS A 544 13.86 36.68 -20.99
C LYS A 544 13.19 38.02 -20.75
N GLU A 545 11.89 38.09 -21.02
CA GLU A 545 11.07 39.29 -20.83
C GLU A 545 10.39 39.31 -19.45
N ASN A 546 10.53 38.25 -18.66
CA ASN A 546 9.90 38.04 -17.35
C ASN A 546 8.35 38.16 -17.41
N LEU A 547 7.75 37.55 -18.44
CA LEU A 547 6.31 37.59 -18.72
C LEU A 547 5.73 36.17 -18.79
N ILE A 548 4.49 36.02 -18.37
CA ILE A 548 3.65 34.86 -18.69
C ILE A 548 2.60 35.26 -19.72
N TYR A 549 2.45 34.41 -20.74
CA TYR A 549 1.41 34.51 -21.77
C TYR A 549 0.45 33.35 -21.66
N ILE A 550 -0.85 33.60 -21.70
CA ILE A 550 -1.90 32.58 -21.61
C ILE A 550 -2.94 32.79 -22.71
N ILE A 551 -3.39 31.68 -23.30
CA ILE A 551 -4.66 31.62 -24.02
C ILE A 551 -5.61 30.84 -23.11
N PRO A 552 -6.60 31.49 -22.46
CA PRO A 552 -7.53 30.82 -21.56
C PRO A 552 -8.26 29.67 -22.27
N PRO A 553 -8.80 28.69 -21.54
CA PRO A 553 -9.73 27.72 -22.11
C PRO A 553 -10.87 28.42 -22.84
N ALA A 554 -11.37 27.82 -23.92
CA ALA A 554 -12.33 28.47 -24.80
C ALA A 554 -13.62 28.85 -24.04
N GLY A 555 -14.00 30.13 -24.12
CA GLY A 555 -15.20 30.67 -23.47
C GLY A 555 -15.00 31.16 -22.03
N GLU A 556 -13.81 30.99 -21.46
CA GLU A 556 -13.49 31.50 -20.12
C GLU A 556 -13.08 32.97 -20.14
N ASP A 557 -13.56 33.74 -19.16
CA ASP A 557 -13.10 35.10 -18.89
C ASP A 557 -11.98 35.06 -17.85
N ILE A 558 -10.74 35.27 -18.30
CA ILE A 558 -9.55 35.25 -17.43
C ILE A 558 -9.69 36.20 -16.24
N SER A 559 -10.41 37.31 -16.34
CA SER A 559 -10.55 38.28 -15.25
C SER A 559 -11.31 37.73 -14.03
N SER A 560 -12.11 36.67 -14.24
CA SER A 560 -12.85 35.95 -13.20
C SER A 560 -12.10 34.76 -12.60
N LEU A 561 -10.91 34.45 -13.13
CA LEU A 561 -10.12 33.27 -12.77
C LEU A 561 -8.88 33.64 -11.94
N SER A 562 -8.22 32.62 -11.41
CA SER A 562 -6.86 32.70 -10.90
C SER A 562 -5.95 31.80 -11.72
N VAL A 563 -4.69 32.20 -11.83
CA VAL A 563 -3.62 31.41 -12.44
C VAL A 563 -2.66 31.00 -11.32
N TRP A 564 -2.35 29.71 -11.24
CA TRP A 564 -1.34 29.18 -10.33
C TRP A 564 -0.15 28.67 -11.13
N ILE A 565 1.05 28.97 -10.68
CA ILE A 565 2.28 28.46 -11.30
C ILE A 565 2.93 27.51 -10.29
N GLY A 566 3.09 26.25 -10.69
CA GLY A 566 3.58 25.18 -9.82
C GLY A 566 4.98 25.48 -9.31
N GLY A 567 5.11 25.62 -7.98
CA GLY A 567 6.28 26.21 -7.33
C GLY A 567 7.19 25.21 -6.65
N LEU A 568 7.06 25.08 -5.33
CA LEU A 568 7.80 24.08 -4.57
C LEU A 568 7.50 22.68 -5.11
N GLU A 569 8.54 21.88 -5.32
CA GLU A 569 8.40 20.48 -5.75
C GLU A 569 7.90 19.60 -4.61
N ARG A 570 8.42 19.84 -3.40
CA ARG A 570 8.07 19.14 -2.16
C ARG A 570 7.20 20.01 -1.28
N LEU A 571 6.07 19.48 -0.83
CA LEU A 571 5.13 20.13 0.07
C LEU A 571 5.35 19.64 1.50
N ILE A 572 5.46 18.32 1.69
CA ILE A 572 5.61 17.67 2.99
C ILE A 572 6.86 16.79 2.97
N SER A 573 7.61 16.81 4.06
CA SER A 573 8.78 16.00 4.31
C SER A 573 8.63 15.34 5.68
N ILE A 574 8.58 14.01 5.73
CA ILE A 574 8.45 13.23 6.96
C ILE A 574 9.69 12.36 7.12
N ASP A 575 10.40 12.52 8.24
CA ASP A 575 11.64 11.79 8.53
C ASP A 575 11.73 11.42 10.01
N GLY A 576 11.84 10.13 10.33
CA GLY A 576 12.02 9.68 11.71
C GLY A 576 10.74 9.53 12.53
N ALA A 577 9.55 9.63 11.93
CA ALA A 577 8.28 9.48 12.65
C ALA A 577 8.04 8.02 13.03
N THR A 578 7.80 7.66 14.30
CA THR A 578 7.67 6.25 14.71
C THR A 578 6.36 5.95 15.42
N SER A 579 5.65 4.89 15.00
CA SER A 579 4.48 4.37 15.70
C SER A 579 4.88 3.35 16.75
N THR A 580 4.98 3.80 18.00
CA THR A 580 4.91 2.92 19.17
C THR A 580 3.64 3.29 19.96
N ALA A 581 3.21 2.45 20.90
CA ALA A 581 2.19 2.84 21.88
C ALA A 581 2.58 4.13 22.67
N GLU A 582 3.83 4.59 22.53
CA GLU A 582 4.45 5.70 23.23
C GLU A 582 4.99 6.81 22.28
N ARG A 583 4.75 6.77 20.95
CA ARG A 583 5.24 7.79 19.98
C ARG A 583 4.34 7.98 18.74
N ALA A 584 4.52 9.15 18.14
CA ALA A 584 3.74 9.79 17.08
C ALA A 584 3.31 8.93 15.86
N SER A 585 1.99 8.74 15.69
CA SER A 585 1.37 8.58 14.37
C SER A 585 1.18 9.95 13.71
N ILE A 586 1.56 10.11 12.44
CA ILE A 586 1.17 11.27 11.63
C ILE A 586 0.00 10.87 10.76
N SER A 587 -1.08 11.62 10.81
CA SER A 587 -2.21 11.43 9.90
C SER A 587 -2.57 12.71 9.18
N PHE A 588 -2.93 12.57 7.91
CA PHE A 588 -3.63 13.58 7.12
C PHE A 588 -5.00 13.04 6.74
N GLU A 589 -6.05 13.73 7.15
CA GLU A 589 -7.44 13.35 6.93
C GLU A 589 -8.18 14.46 6.19
N GLY A 590 -8.69 14.18 4.98
CA GLY A 590 -9.51 15.16 4.25
C GLY A 590 -8.74 16.37 3.69
N VAL A 591 -7.41 16.30 3.59
CA VAL A 591 -6.54 17.39 3.15
C VAL A 591 -6.26 17.31 1.64
N GLY A 592 -6.30 18.47 0.96
CA GLY A 592 -5.86 18.61 -0.43
C GLY A 592 -4.37 18.97 -0.54
N PHE A 593 -3.68 18.40 -1.53
CA PHE A 593 -2.32 18.73 -1.92
C PHE A 593 -2.32 19.08 -3.41
N ALA A 594 -1.90 20.30 -3.76
CA ALA A 594 -2.05 20.77 -5.14
C ALA A 594 -0.86 21.55 -5.69
N ALA A 595 -0.69 21.47 -7.01
CA ALA A 595 0.14 22.37 -7.81
C ALA A 595 1.60 22.49 -7.31
N SER A 596 2.25 21.36 -7.06
CA SER A 596 3.71 21.34 -6.83
C SER A 596 4.47 21.49 -8.15
N GLY A 597 5.67 22.08 -8.10
CA GLY A 597 6.53 22.26 -9.28
C GLY A 597 7.41 21.04 -9.61
N TRP A 598 8.25 21.22 -10.62
CA TRP A 598 9.33 20.31 -11.00
C TRP A 598 10.41 21.07 -11.78
N ASP A 599 11.68 20.70 -11.59
CA ASP A 599 12.82 21.26 -12.31
C ASP A 599 13.84 20.21 -12.71
N ILE A 600 13.67 19.67 -13.91
CA ILE A 600 14.65 18.80 -14.54
C ILE A 600 15.02 19.40 -15.90
N ALA A 601 16.30 19.76 -16.03
CA ALA A 601 16.83 20.41 -17.24
C ALA A 601 17.19 19.40 -18.32
N ASP A 602 18.10 18.47 -18.03
CA ASP A 602 18.55 17.41 -18.93
C ASP A 602 18.48 16.03 -18.26
N ARG A 603 17.87 15.09 -18.99
CA ARG A 603 17.60 13.67 -18.69
C ARG A 603 16.41 13.41 -17.78
N ALA A 604 15.60 12.43 -18.15
CA ALA A 604 14.48 11.95 -17.36
C ALA A 604 14.81 10.57 -16.73
N PRO A 605 14.06 10.14 -15.71
CA PRO A 605 14.34 8.91 -14.96
C PRO A 605 14.25 7.67 -15.85
N SER A 606 15.17 6.72 -15.70
CA SER A 606 15.38 5.59 -16.63
C SER A 606 14.22 4.58 -16.69
N GLN A 607 13.68 4.20 -15.54
CA GLN A 607 12.55 3.27 -15.42
C GLN A 607 11.59 3.71 -14.32
N ALA A 608 10.29 3.60 -14.60
CA ALA A 608 9.19 3.83 -13.65
C ALA A 608 9.20 5.22 -12.97
N ALA A 609 9.85 6.20 -13.61
CA ALA A 609 10.17 7.49 -13.03
C ALA A 609 10.90 7.47 -11.67
N THR A 610 11.65 6.39 -11.37
CA THR A 610 12.14 6.13 -10.01
C THR A 610 13.26 7.08 -9.56
N ASP A 611 14.05 7.59 -10.51
CA ASP A 611 15.23 8.43 -10.26
C ASP A 611 14.88 9.92 -10.07
N LEU A 612 13.58 10.27 -10.05
CA LEU A 612 13.16 11.63 -9.72
C LEU A 612 13.70 12.02 -8.33
N PRO A 613 14.23 13.25 -8.16
CA PRO A 613 14.89 13.65 -6.91
C PRO A 613 13.92 13.85 -5.75
N THR A 614 12.61 13.98 -6.01
CA THR A 614 11.60 14.25 -4.98
C THR A 614 10.19 13.86 -5.41
N ALA A 615 9.27 13.87 -4.44
CA ALA A 615 7.82 13.85 -4.60
C ALA A 615 7.19 15.05 -3.89
N ALA A 616 5.87 15.24 -4.03
CA ALA A 616 5.14 16.26 -3.27
C ALA A 616 5.09 15.94 -1.77
N VAL A 617 5.00 14.66 -1.42
CA VAL A 617 5.14 14.13 -0.06
C VAL A 617 6.26 13.11 -0.04
N ASN A 618 7.30 13.36 0.75
CA ASN A 618 8.39 12.39 0.99
C ASN A 618 8.30 11.83 2.41
N ILE A 619 8.52 10.53 2.53
CA ILE A 619 8.51 9.80 3.80
C ILE A 619 9.75 8.91 3.86
N LYS A 620 10.48 8.94 4.97
CA LYS A 620 11.57 7.98 5.22
C LYS A 620 11.77 7.74 6.72
N ASN A 621 12.39 6.61 7.06
CA ASN A 621 12.70 6.23 8.44
C ASN A 621 11.49 6.36 9.37
N GLY A 622 10.33 5.81 8.99
CA GLY A 622 9.13 6.04 9.78
C GLY A 622 8.07 4.96 9.78
N SER A 623 7.21 4.98 10.79
CA SER A 623 6.14 4.00 10.97
C SER A 623 4.83 4.62 11.44
N GLY A 624 3.71 4.02 11.00
CA GLY A 624 2.35 4.43 11.34
C GLY A 624 1.98 5.83 10.85
N ILE A 625 2.20 6.05 9.56
CA ILE A 625 1.83 7.28 8.86
C ILE A 625 0.59 6.99 8.01
N ALA A 626 -0.39 7.89 8.03
CA ALA A 626 -1.66 7.68 7.34
C ALA A 626 -2.08 8.89 6.49
N PHE A 627 -2.60 8.61 5.30
CA PHE A 627 -3.30 9.54 4.44
C PHE A 627 -4.68 8.97 4.16
N ILE A 628 -5.73 9.65 4.63
CA ILE A 628 -7.10 9.13 4.61
C ILE A 628 -8.01 10.18 3.99
N SER A 629 -8.74 9.81 2.93
CA SER A 629 -9.66 10.74 2.25
C SER A 629 -8.98 12.04 1.76
N CYS A 630 -7.68 11.97 1.47
CA CYS A 630 -6.90 13.10 0.95
C CYS A 630 -7.03 13.21 -0.57
N ARG A 631 -6.73 14.39 -1.12
CA ARG A 631 -6.75 14.63 -2.57
C ARG A 631 -5.41 15.19 -3.03
N PHE A 632 -4.86 14.63 -4.09
CA PHE A 632 -3.58 15.00 -4.69
C PHE A 632 -3.83 15.39 -6.14
N LYS A 633 -3.56 16.65 -6.50
CA LYS A 633 -3.87 17.15 -7.84
C LYS A 633 -2.78 18.02 -8.43
N GLY A 634 -2.46 17.83 -9.71
CA GLY A 634 -1.65 18.79 -10.44
C GLY A 634 -0.22 18.85 -9.92
N LEU A 635 0.33 17.73 -9.47
CA LEU A 635 1.65 17.67 -8.85
C LEU A 635 2.71 17.46 -9.95
N GLY A 636 3.85 18.13 -9.87
CA GLY A 636 4.88 18.10 -10.92
C GLY A 636 5.64 16.77 -11.04
N CYS A 637 5.72 16.01 -9.94
CA CYS A 637 6.42 14.73 -9.84
C CYS A 637 5.46 13.65 -9.32
N THR A 638 5.99 12.66 -8.59
CA THR A 638 5.17 11.67 -7.87
C THR A 638 4.41 12.35 -6.73
N ALA A 639 3.18 11.92 -6.45
CA ALA A 639 2.40 12.51 -5.36
C ALA A 639 2.97 12.15 -3.97
N LEU A 640 3.15 10.86 -3.70
CA LEU A 640 3.69 10.36 -2.44
C LEU A 640 4.82 9.36 -2.68
N ARG A 641 5.96 9.58 -2.03
CA ARG A 641 7.11 8.65 -2.03
C ARG A 641 7.47 8.25 -0.61
N ALA A 642 7.40 6.95 -0.33
CA ALA A 642 8.12 6.34 0.77
C ALA A 642 9.50 5.92 0.26
N GLU A 643 10.58 6.42 0.84
CA GLU A 643 11.93 6.09 0.44
C GLU A 643 12.38 4.81 1.12
N LYS A 644 12.98 4.87 2.30
CA LYS A 644 13.52 3.71 3.00
C LYS A 644 13.04 3.59 4.43
N ALA A 645 13.10 2.37 4.96
CA ALA A 645 12.80 2.06 6.34
C ALA A 645 11.43 2.62 6.76
N VAL A 646 10.41 2.39 5.92
CA VAL A 646 9.03 2.82 6.21
C VAL A 646 8.18 1.59 6.47
N SER A 647 7.45 1.58 7.58
CA SER A 647 6.51 0.50 7.90
C SER A 647 5.11 1.01 8.26
N SER A 648 4.09 0.17 8.04
CA SER A 648 2.70 0.50 8.43
C SER A 648 2.20 1.84 7.86
N LEU A 649 2.54 2.11 6.59
CA LEU A 649 2.03 3.27 5.84
C LEU A 649 0.63 2.96 5.33
N ILE A 650 -0.34 3.83 5.62
CA ILE A 650 -1.73 3.69 5.15
C ILE A 650 -2.05 4.81 4.17
N ILE A 651 -2.51 4.45 2.97
CA ILE A 651 -3.05 5.36 1.97
C ILE A 651 -4.42 4.84 1.57
N GLU A 652 -5.45 5.44 2.15
CA GLU A 652 -6.81 4.93 2.11
C GLU A 652 -7.80 5.97 1.58
N ASN A 653 -8.67 5.55 0.66
CA ASN A 653 -9.77 6.35 0.12
C ASN A 653 -9.30 7.72 -0.43
N CYS A 654 -8.08 7.79 -0.95
CA CYS A 654 -7.50 9.00 -1.50
C CYS A 654 -7.73 9.12 -3.01
N ASP A 655 -7.58 10.35 -3.47
CA ASP A 655 -7.96 10.84 -4.78
C ASP A 655 -6.73 11.42 -5.47
N PHE A 656 -6.23 10.81 -6.54
CA PHE A 656 -4.99 11.19 -7.23
C PHE A 656 -5.30 11.54 -8.69
N TYR A 657 -5.04 12.80 -9.07
CA TYR A 657 -5.39 13.29 -10.41
C TYR A 657 -4.32 14.22 -11.01
N ASP A 658 -4.16 14.15 -12.33
CA ASP A 658 -3.29 15.07 -13.09
C ASP A 658 -1.85 15.13 -12.51
N LEU A 659 -1.22 13.97 -12.41
CA LEU A 659 0.11 13.81 -11.82
C LEU A 659 1.21 13.83 -12.88
N GLY A 660 2.30 14.52 -12.55
CA GLY A 660 3.47 14.64 -13.41
C GLY A 660 4.17 13.31 -13.61
N ALA A 661 4.38 12.53 -12.55
CA ALA A 661 4.87 11.14 -12.60
C ALA A 661 3.80 10.18 -12.06
N GLY A 662 4.14 9.30 -11.12
CA GLY A 662 3.22 8.32 -10.51
C GLY A 662 2.40 8.86 -9.33
N ALA A 663 1.45 8.06 -8.84
CA ALA A 663 0.74 8.40 -7.60
C ALA A 663 1.56 8.04 -6.37
N ILE A 664 1.95 6.77 -6.25
CA ILE A 664 2.57 6.24 -5.05
C ILE A 664 3.85 5.50 -5.43
N HIS A 665 4.96 5.87 -4.79
CA HIS A 665 6.25 5.21 -4.95
C HIS A 665 6.74 4.70 -3.60
N LEU A 666 6.67 3.39 -3.40
CA LEU A 666 7.33 2.67 -2.31
C LEU A 666 8.73 2.29 -2.80
N GLY A 667 9.74 3.00 -2.34
CA GLY A 667 11.09 3.06 -2.93
C GLY A 667 12.18 2.50 -2.02
N GLY A 668 11.95 1.34 -1.40
CA GLY A 668 12.79 0.76 -0.34
C GLY A 668 14.25 0.46 -0.74
N GLU A 669 15.00 -0.14 0.18
CA GLU A 669 16.32 -0.73 -0.07
C GLU A 669 16.24 -2.26 -0.01
N ASN A 670 17.15 -2.97 -0.69
CA ASN A 670 17.14 -4.43 -0.78
C ASN A 670 17.71 -5.12 0.48
N ASP A 671 17.25 -4.73 1.65
CA ASP A 671 17.59 -5.32 2.94
C ASP A 671 16.46 -5.08 3.96
N ARG A 672 16.44 -5.85 5.05
CA ARG A 672 15.33 -5.79 6.02
C ARG A 672 15.23 -4.47 6.77
N ALA A 673 16.34 -3.73 6.91
CA ALA A 673 16.33 -2.46 7.65
C ALA A 673 15.81 -1.31 6.78
N GLY A 674 16.11 -1.33 5.48
CA GLY A 674 15.73 -0.28 4.54
C GLY A 674 14.50 -0.58 3.68
N CYS A 675 13.92 -1.79 3.74
CA CYS A 675 12.72 -2.14 2.99
C CYS A 675 11.47 -1.32 3.40
N ILE A 676 10.43 -1.43 2.57
CA ILE A 676 9.09 -0.95 2.92
C ILE A 676 8.28 -2.14 3.41
N GLU A 677 7.67 -2.04 4.60
CA GLU A 677 6.98 -3.16 5.22
C GLU A 677 5.52 -2.82 5.59
N ASN A 678 4.58 -3.74 5.33
CA ASN A 678 3.19 -3.62 5.78
C ASN A 678 2.50 -2.30 5.31
N ALA A 679 2.86 -1.77 4.14
CA ALA A 679 2.14 -0.64 3.56
C ALA A 679 0.80 -1.10 2.98
N VAL A 680 -0.26 -0.32 3.19
CA VAL A 680 -1.61 -0.59 2.68
C VAL A 680 -2.08 0.57 1.82
N ILE A 681 -2.32 0.29 0.55
CA ILE A 681 -2.80 1.22 -0.46
C ILE A 681 -4.16 0.71 -0.92
N CYS A 682 -5.24 1.24 -0.34
CA CYS A 682 -6.57 0.70 -0.57
C CYS A 682 -7.68 1.73 -0.83
N GLY A 683 -8.63 1.36 -1.69
CA GLY A 683 -9.82 2.18 -1.95
C GLY A 683 -9.55 3.50 -2.67
N ASN A 684 -8.38 3.67 -3.31
CA ASN A 684 -7.98 4.93 -3.94
C ASN A 684 -8.46 5.03 -5.39
N ILE A 685 -8.65 6.27 -5.85
CA ILE A 685 -8.83 6.59 -7.26
C ILE A 685 -7.54 7.23 -7.76
N ILE A 686 -6.91 6.63 -8.77
CA ILE A 686 -5.72 7.13 -9.44
C ILE A 686 -6.08 7.34 -10.91
N ASP A 687 -6.33 8.58 -11.30
CA ASP A 687 -6.84 8.94 -12.62
C ASP A 687 -6.01 10.07 -13.22
N GLY A 688 -5.13 9.69 -14.14
CA GLY A 688 -4.30 10.63 -14.88
C GLY A 688 -2.92 10.85 -14.27
N TYR A 689 -1.95 10.07 -14.72
CA TYR A 689 -0.56 10.12 -14.27
C TYR A 689 0.43 10.00 -15.43
N GLY A 690 1.67 10.44 -15.22
CA GLY A 690 2.71 10.54 -16.25
C GLY A 690 2.61 11.77 -17.16
N ARG A 691 1.89 12.82 -16.73
CA ARG A 691 1.64 14.03 -17.53
C ARG A 691 2.91 14.81 -17.87
N VAL A 692 3.92 14.72 -16.99
CA VAL A 692 5.24 15.30 -17.20
C VAL A 692 6.25 14.22 -17.57
N PHE A 693 6.28 13.11 -16.84
CA PHE A 693 7.19 11.97 -17.00
C PHE A 693 6.36 10.72 -17.35
N ALA A 694 6.24 10.41 -18.64
CA ALA A 694 5.31 9.42 -19.18
C ALA A 694 5.56 8.01 -18.63
N ASN A 695 6.82 7.70 -18.29
CA ASN A 695 7.20 6.41 -17.72
C ASN A 695 6.89 6.28 -16.21
N GLY A 696 6.20 7.26 -15.60
CA GLY A 696 5.67 7.14 -14.25
C GLY A 696 4.61 6.03 -14.14
N VAL A 697 4.63 5.30 -13.02
CA VAL A 697 3.71 4.18 -12.74
C VAL A 697 2.66 4.64 -11.72
N GLY A 698 1.42 4.13 -11.82
CA GLY A 698 0.38 4.43 -10.84
C GLY A 698 0.84 4.13 -9.40
N VAL A 699 1.21 2.87 -9.15
CA VAL A 699 1.83 2.42 -7.89
C VAL A 699 3.12 1.65 -8.18
N LEU A 700 4.25 2.16 -7.70
CA LEU A 700 5.56 1.50 -7.78
C LEU A 700 5.94 0.90 -6.42
N MET A 701 6.23 -0.41 -6.40
CA MET A 701 6.60 -1.20 -5.22
C MET A 701 8.02 -1.77 -5.38
N ARG A 702 9.03 -1.07 -4.86
CA ARG A 702 10.43 -1.50 -4.84
C ARG A 702 10.80 -2.01 -3.46
N TYR A 703 11.34 -3.23 -3.42
CA TYR A 703 11.85 -3.84 -2.20
C TYR A 703 10.82 -3.78 -1.05
N CYS A 704 9.59 -4.19 -1.38
CA CYS A 704 8.44 -4.19 -0.48
C CYS A 704 8.20 -5.57 0.12
N LEU A 705 7.87 -5.61 1.40
CA LEU A 705 7.56 -6.82 2.14
C LEU A 705 6.15 -6.71 2.74
N ASN A 706 5.32 -7.73 2.51
CA ASN A 706 3.98 -7.82 3.09
C ASN A 706 3.09 -6.58 2.81
N CYS A 707 3.32 -5.89 1.70
CA CYS A 707 2.55 -4.71 1.33
C CYS A 707 1.32 -5.09 0.51
N GLU A 708 0.27 -4.27 0.58
CA GLU A 708 -1.00 -4.49 -0.10
C GLU A 708 -1.37 -3.29 -0.99
N VAL A 709 -1.74 -3.59 -2.24
CA VAL A 709 -2.41 -2.67 -3.18
C VAL A 709 -3.75 -3.28 -3.53
N SER A 710 -4.84 -2.78 -2.95
CA SER A 710 -6.15 -3.39 -3.11
C SER A 710 -7.33 -2.46 -3.34
N ASN A 711 -8.34 -2.91 -4.08
CA ASN A 711 -9.58 -2.15 -4.29
C ASN A 711 -9.37 -0.72 -4.85
N ASN A 712 -8.33 -0.50 -5.65
CA ASN A 712 -8.07 0.80 -6.28
C ASN A 712 -8.63 0.85 -7.71
N ASP A 713 -9.06 2.02 -8.17
CA ASP A 713 -9.31 2.29 -9.60
C ASP A 713 -8.13 3.08 -10.17
N ILE A 714 -7.35 2.46 -11.05
CA ILE A 714 -6.13 3.00 -11.64
C ILE A 714 -6.35 3.17 -13.14
N THR A 715 -6.40 4.42 -13.62
CA THR A 715 -6.72 4.71 -15.01
C THR A 715 -6.01 5.94 -15.58
N ASP A 716 -6.05 6.05 -16.90
CA ASP A 716 -5.53 7.19 -17.67
C ASP A 716 -4.01 7.45 -17.47
N GLY A 717 -3.25 6.37 -17.35
CA GLY A 717 -1.79 6.38 -17.28
C GLY A 717 -1.10 6.28 -18.64
N TYR A 718 0.08 6.90 -18.79
CA TYR A 718 0.91 6.73 -19.99
C TYR A 718 1.86 5.51 -19.94
N TYR A 719 1.91 4.81 -18.81
CA TYR A 719 2.73 3.61 -18.63
C TYR A 719 2.01 2.58 -17.73
N SER A 720 2.72 1.76 -16.97
CA SER A 720 2.17 0.67 -16.16
C SER A 720 1.25 1.14 -15.02
N GLY A 721 0.32 0.28 -14.60
CA GLY A 721 -0.61 0.51 -13.49
C GLY A 721 0.06 0.28 -12.14
N VAL A 722 0.45 -0.97 -11.90
CA VAL A 722 1.21 -1.39 -10.71
C VAL A 722 2.51 -2.07 -11.15
N SER A 723 3.63 -1.71 -10.53
CA SER A 723 4.95 -2.33 -10.76
C SER A 723 5.50 -2.87 -9.44
N CYS A 724 5.82 -4.16 -9.35
CA CYS A 724 6.28 -4.80 -8.10
C CYS A 724 7.58 -5.60 -8.23
N GLY A 725 8.55 -5.28 -7.39
CA GLY A 725 9.91 -5.83 -7.42
C GLY A 725 10.89 -4.93 -8.13
N TRP A 726 12.19 -5.16 -7.89
CA TRP A 726 13.28 -4.32 -8.42
C TRP A 726 14.61 -5.09 -8.55
N SER A 727 14.55 -6.38 -8.86
CA SER A 727 15.72 -7.26 -9.03
C SER A 727 15.67 -7.90 -10.41
N TRP A 728 16.60 -7.54 -11.31
CA TRP A 728 16.70 -8.14 -12.63
C TRP A 728 17.34 -9.52 -12.54
N GLY A 729 16.57 -10.55 -12.90
CA GLY A 729 16.98 -11.95 -12.82
C GLY A 729 16.72 -12.59 -11.45
N TYR A 730 17.51 -13.60 -11.11
CA TYR A 730 17.25 -14.50 -9.97
C TYR A 730 18.01 -14.14 -8.69
N SER A 731 18.51 -12.91 -8.58
CA SER A 731 19.24 -12.46 -7.39
C SER A 731 18.30 -12.34 -6.20
N ASP A 732 18.81 -12.68 -5.02
CA ASP A 732 18.06 -12.57 -3.77
C ASP A 732 17.51 -11.15 -3.57
N THR A 733 16.27 -11.08 -3.10
CA THR A 733 15.61 -9.83 -2.77
C THR A 733 14.76 -9.97 -1.52
N VAL A 734 14.59 -8.86 -0.81
CA VAL A 734 13.63 -8.76 0.31
C VAL A 734 12.17 -8.66 -0.15
N THR A 735 11.95 -8.46 -1.45
CA THR A 735 10.60 -8.33 -2.00
C THR A 735 9.83 -9.63 -1.85
N ASP A 736 8.81 -9.66 -0.98
CA ASP A 736 8.04 -10.88 -0.75
C ASP A 736 6.69 -10.60 -0.08
N GLY A 737 5.75 -11.55 -0.14
CA GLY A 737 4.48 -11.50 0.60
C GLY A 737 3.52 -10.39 0.16
N ASN A 738 3.77 -9.75 -0.99
CA ASN A 738 2.98 -8.62 -1.45
C ASN A 738 1.64 -9.07 -2.06
N LYS A 739 0.60 -8.26 -1.91
CA LYS A 739 -0.75 -8.55 -2.40
C LYS A 739 -1.20 -7.43 -3.32
N ILE A 740 -1.42 -7.75 -4.60
CA ILE A 740 -2.02 -6.82 -5.57
C ILE A 740 -3.36 -7.42 -5.95
N LYS A 741 -4.44 -6.97 -5.30
CA LYS A 741 -5.73 -7.65 -5.37
C LYS A 741 -6.94 -6.75 -5.60
N ASP A 742 -7.93 -7.25 -6.32
CA ASP A 742 -9.24 -6.60 -6.48
C ASP A 742 -9.17 -5.16 -7.05
N ASN A 743 -8.12 -4.83 -7.81
CA ASN A 743 -7.98 -3.52 -8.44
C ASN A 743 -8.66 -3.49 -9.81
N ARG A 744 -9.20 -2.33 -10.17
CA ARG A 744 -9.61 -2.01 -11.54
C ARG A 744 -8.50 -1.21 -12.21
N ILE A 745 -7.90 -1.72 -13.28
CA ILE A 745 -6.77 -1.07 -13.97
C ILE A 745 -7.14 -0.93 -15.44
N SER A 746 -7.21 0.29 -15.97
CA SER A 746 -7.63 0.47 -17.38
C SER A 746 -7.11 1.70 -18.08
N ASN A 747 -7.11 1.71 -19.42
CA ASN A 747 -6.72 2.84 -20.27
C ASN A 747 -5.26 3.29 -19.99
N LEU A 748 -4.33 2.36 -20.21
CA LEU A 748 -2.90 2.57 -19.95
C LEU A 748 -2.07 2.57 -21.23
N GLY A 749 -0.90 3.21 -21.18
CA GLY A 749 0.08 3.26 -22.27
C GLY A 749 -0.31 4.20 -23.42
N GLN A 750 -1.57 4.13 -23.85
CA GLN A 750 -2.18 5.00 -24.86
C GLN A 750 -1.38 5.10 -26.18
N GLY A 751 -0.57 4.09 -26.49
CA GLY A 751 0.28 4.07 -27.68
C GLY A 751 1.50 4.99 -27.63
N LEU A 752 1.88 5.48 -26.45
CA LEU A 752 2.98 6.44 -26.27
C LEU A 752 4.32 5.74 -26.00
N LEU A 753 4.36 4.87 -24.99
CA LEU A 753 5.51 4.05 -24.60
C LEU A 753 5.27 2.57 -24.93
N SER A 754 6.32 1.76 -24.86
CA SER A 754 6.31 0.30 -25.02
C SER A 754 6.79 -0.38 -23.73
N ASP A 755 6.69 -1.72 -23.69
CA ASP A 755 7.20 -2.56 -22.58
C ASP A 755 6.56 -2.26 -21.21
N LEU A 756 5.24 -2.41 -21.14
CA LEU A 756 4.42 -2.05 -19.99
C LEU A 756 3.37 -3.12 -19.67
N GLY A 757 2.86 -3.08 -18.43
CA GLY A 757 1.81 -3.97 -17.96
C GLY A 757 0.75 -3.24 -17.17
N GLY A 758 -0.49 -3.75 -17.20
CA GLY A 758 -1.47 -3.39 -16.17
C GLY A 758 -0.91 -3.67 -14.77
N ILE A 759 -0.40 -4.88 -14.58
CA ILE A 759 0.49 -5.25 -13.47
C ILE A 759 1.80 -5.78 -14.05
N TYR A 760 2.92 -5.21 -13.62
CA TYR A 760 4.28 -5.58 -13.99
C TYR A 760 5.03 -6.12 -12.76
N THR A 761 5.81 -7.20 -12.92
CA THR A 761 6.65 -7.72 -11.82
C THR A 761 8.08 -8.02 -12.24
N LEU A 762 9.01 -7.99 -11.27
CA LEU A 762 10.44 -8.22 -11.49
C LEU A 762 11.07 -9.01 -10.33
N GLY A 763 11.87 -10.03 -10.64
CA GLY A 763 12.67 -10.79 -9.65
C GLY A 763 11.90 -11.76 -8.74
N VAL A 764 12.61 -12.39 -7.80
CA VAL A 764 12.09 -13.47 -6.94
C VAL A 764 11.14 -12.95 -5.86
N GLN A 765 9.90 -13.48 -5.80
CA GLN A 765 8.83 -12.97 -4.91
C GLN A 765 7.81 -14.07 -4.52
N LYS A 766 8.27 -15.12 -3.82
CA LYS A 766 7.58 -16.43 -3.68
C LYS A 766 6.21 -16.43 -3.00
N ASN A 767 5.93 -15.45 -2.16
CA ASN A 767 4.66 -15.32 -1.44
C ASN A 767 3.81 -14.16 -1.99
N THR A 768 4.20 -13.59 -3.14
CA THR A 768 3.45 -12.51 -3.78
C THR A 768 2.27 -13.05 -4.57
N VAL A 769 1.12 -12.40 -4.40
CA VAL A 769 -0.16 -12.80 -5.00
C VAL A 769 -0.76 -11.65 -5.80
N LEU A 770 -1.07 -11.92 -7.06
CA LEU A 770 -1.84 -11.06 -7.95
C LEU A 770 -3.23 -11.69 -8.14
N SER A 771 -4.28 -11.14 -7.52
CA SER A 771 -5.59 -11.81 -7.57
C SER A 771 -6.83 -10.93 -7.67
N GLY A 772 -7.85 -11.37 -8.41
CA GLY A 772 -9.14 -10.68 -8.47
C GLY A 772 -9.11 -9.35 -9.22
N ASN A 773 -8.00 -9.00 -9.89
CA ASN A 773 -7.89 -7.73 -10.61
C ASN A 773 -8.67 -7.77 -11.93
N VAL A 774 -9.22 -6.62 -12.30
CA VAL A 774 -9.85 -6.40 -13.62
C VAL A 774 -8.99 -5.42 -14.41
N ILE A 775 -8.36 -5.92 -15.47
CA ILE A 775 -7.39 -5.18 -16.27
C ILE A 775 -7.87 -5.06 -17.72
N SER A 776 -7.89 -3.85 -18.27
CA SER A 776 -8.24 -3.66 -19.69
C SER A 776 -7.54 -2.50 -20.38
N ASP A 777 -7.56 -2.48 -21.71
CA ASP A 777 -7.16 -1.33 -22.53
C ASP A 777 -5.71 -0.85 -22.28
N VAL A 778 -4.76 -1.78 -22.14
CA VAL A 778 -3.32 -1.47 -22.08
C VAL A 778 -2.74 -1.52 -23.50
N ASN A 779 -2.20 -0.39 -23.96
CA ASN A 779 -1.75 -0.23 -25.35
C ASN A 779 -0.33 0.35 -25.42
N ALA A 780 0.58 -0.39 -26.03
CA ALA A 780 1.93 0.05 -26.33
C ALA A 780 2.04 0.83 -27.65
N ALA A 781 3.15 1.55 -27.81
CA ALA A 781 3.52 2.24 -29.04
C ALA A 781 3.92 1.27 -30.16
N VAL A 782 4.79 0.30 -29.85
CA VAL A 782 5.30 -0.68 -30.81
C VAL A 782 5.17 -2.11 -30.31
N TYR A 783 5.47 -2.35 -29.02
CA TYR A 783 5.44 -3.70 -28.43
C TYR A 783 5.15 -3.64 -26.93
N GLY A 784 4.65 -4.75 -26.38
CA GLY A 784 4.59 -4.96 -24.94
C GLY A 784 3.51 -4.15 -24.25
N GLY A 785 2.30 -4.05 -24.80
CA GLY A 785 1.14 -3.56 -24.06
C GLY A 785 0.37 -4.73 -23.45
N TRP A 786 0.77 -5.16 -22.26
CA TRP A 786 0.29 -6.40 -21.64
C TRP A 786 -0.71 -6.19 -20.50
N GLY A 787 -1.55 -7.19 -20.24
CA GLY A 787 -2.42 -7.20 -19.05
C GLY A 787 -1.63 -7.43 -17.76
N ILE A 788 -1.16 -8.67 -17.56
CA ILE A 788 -0.21 -9.02 -16.51
C ILE A 788 1.11 -9.40 -17.17
N TYR A 789 2.19 -8.76 -16.73
CA TYR A 789 3.53 -8.93 -17.27
C TYR A 789 4.51 -9.36 -16.18
N LEU A 790 4.91 -10.63 -16.21
CA LEU A 790 5.95 -11.17 -15.35
C LEU A 790 7.30 -11.06 -16.07
N ASP A 791 8.07 -10.02 -15.77
CA ASP A 791 9.35 -9.75 -16.41
C ASP A 791 10.52 -10.44 -15.67
N GLU A 792 11.75 -10.11 -16.05
CA GLU A 792 13.02 -10.74 -15.71
C GLU A 792 13.09 -11.34 -14.30
N GLY A 793 13.14 -12.68 -14.24
CA GLY A 793 13.40 -13.41 -13.00
C GLY A 793 12.21 -13.51 -12.05
N SER A 794 11.02 -13.04 -12.47
CA SER A 794 9.76 -13.22 -11.73
C SER A 794 9.61 -14.68 -11.30
N THR A 795 9.61 -14.93 -9.99
CA THR A 795 9.68 -16.31 -9.45
C THR A 795 8.75 -16.53 -8.28
N GLY A 796 8.02 -17.65 -8.32
CA GLY A 796 7.11 -18.10 -7.26
C GLY A 796 5.89 -17.21 -7.07
N ILE A 797 5.54 -16.38 -8.06
CA ILE A 797 4.39 -15.48 -7.97
C ILE A 797 3.11 -16.27 -8.27
N THR A 798 2.07 -16.08 -7.47
CA THR A 798 0.74 -16.62 -7.75
C THR A 798 -0.13 -15.58 -8.44
N VAL A 799 -0.57 -15.89 -9.66
CA VAL A 799 -1.48 -15.08 -10.47
C VAL A 799 -2.80 -15.82 -10.59
N ARG A 800 -3.85 -15.35 -9.92
CA ARG A 800 -5.12 -16.08 -9.89
C ARG A 800 -6.39 -15.24 -9.93
N ASP A 801 -7.46 -15.77 -10.50
CA ASP A 801 -8.79 -15.14 -10.46
C ASP A 801 -8.85 -13.73 -11.10
N ASN A 802 -7.92 -13.42 -12.02
CA ASN A 802 -7.90 -12.12 -12.70
C ASN A 802 -8.70 -12.14 -14.00
N LEU A 803 -9.32 -11.00 -14.35
CA LEU A 803 -9.96 -10.77 -15.64
C LEU A 803 -9.14 -9.76 -16.44
N CYS A 804 -8.50 -10.21 -17.52
CA CYS A 804 -7.70 -9.35 -18.40
C CYS A 804 -8.27 -9.38 -19.83
N TYR A 805 -8.60 -8.22 -20.40
CA TYR A 805 -9.09 -8.13 -21.78
C TYR A 805 -8.70 -6.86 -22.54
N ASP A 806 -8.68 -6.95 -23.88
CA ASP A 806 -8.45 -5.84 -24.82
C ASP A 806 -7.06 -5.17 -24.70
N PHE A 807 -6.02 -5.84 -25.21
CA PHE A 807 -4.62 -5.38 -25.14
C PHE A 807 -3.97 -5.25 -26.51
N SER A 808 -2.97 -4.37 -26.66
CA SER A 808 -2.21 -4.28 -27.92
C SER A 808 -1.36 -5.53 -28.19
N ASP A 809 -0.96 -6.25 -27.13
CA ASP A 809 -0.19 -7.49 -27.20
C ASP A 809 -0.96 -8.62 -26.47
N GLU A 810 -0.34 -9.33 -25.53
CA GLU A 810 -0.94 -10.44 -24.79
C GLU A 810 -1.67 -10.03 -23.48
N ALA A 811 -2.71 -10.77 -23.11
CA ALA A 811 -3.39 -10.57 -21.82
C ALA A 811 -2.55 -11.04 -20.63
N PHE A 812 -1.75 -12.09 -20.82
CA PHE A 812 -0.67 -12.47 -19.92
C PHE A 812 0.62 -12.67 -20.70
N HIS A 813 1.72 -12.13 -20.19
CA HIS A 813 3.05 -12.31 -20.74
C HIS A 813 4.06 -12.63 -19.65
N GLN A 814 4.89 -13.65 -19.87
CA GLN A 814 6.09 -13.88 -19.08
C GLN A 814 7.33 -13.71 -19.97
N HIS A 815 8.28 -12.87 -19.55
CA HIS A 815 9.57 -12.80 -20.24
C HIS A 815 10.39 -14.06 -19.93
N TYR A 816 10.93 -14.15 -18.71
CA TYR A 816 11.52 -15.35 -18.14
C TYR A 816 11.37 -15.36 -16.62
N GLY A 817 11.29 -16.54 -16.03
CA GLY A 817 10.96 -16.71 -14.62
C GLY A 817 10.94 -18.18 -14.20
N ARG A 818 10.63 -18.43 -12.92
CA ARG A 818 10.61 -19.77 -12.31
C ARG A 818 9.35 -20.00 -11.51
N GLU A 819 8.75 -21.19 -11.65
CA GLU A 819 7.77 -21.72 -10.69
C GLU A 819 6.59 -20.78 -10.39
N ASN A 820 6.21 -19.89 -11.33
CA ASN A 820 5.04 -19.03 -11.15
C ASN A 820 3.75 -19.86 -11.32
N MET A 821 2.72 -19.57 -10.52
CA MET A 821 1.45 -20.30 -10.54
C MET A 821 0.38 -19.44 -11.19
N ILE A 822 -0.11 -19.85 -12.36
CA ILE A 822 -1.12 -19.11 -13.11
C ILE A 822 -2.42 -19.93 -13.07
N VAL A 823 -3.40 -19.50 -12.28
CA VAL A 823 -4.56 -20.33 -11.90
C VAL A 823 -5.88 -19.56 -12.08
N ASN A 824 -6.84 -20.11 -12.81
CA ASN A 824 -8.21 -19.58 -12.86
C ASN A 824 -8.33 -18.11 -13.31
N ASN A 825 -7.53 -17.68 -14.28
CA ASN A 825 -7.64 -16.33 -14.86
C ASN A 825 -8.43 -16.37 -16.17
N ILE A 826 -9.06 -15.25 -16.55
CA ILE A 826 -9.66 -15.08 -17.87
C ILE A 826 -8.79 -14.14 -18.69
N PHE A 827 -8.09 -14.70 -19.68
CA PHE A 827 -7.22 -13.96 -20.60
C PHE A 827 -7.85 -13.87 -21.99
N ALA A 828 -8.39 -12.70 -22.35
CA ALA A 828 -9.16 -12.54 -23.57
C ALA A 828 -8.70 -11.36 -24.44
N PHE A 829 -8.94 -11.44 -25.75
CA PHE A 829 -8.83 -10.33 -26.69
C PHE A 829 -7.48 -9.57 -26.70
N GLY A 830 -6.37 -10.22 -26.35
CA GLY A 830 -5.04 -9.74 -26.71
C GLY A 830 -4.87 -9.81 -28.23
N ARG A 831 -4.44 -8.71 -28.88
CA ARG A 831 -4.36 -8.64 -30.35
C ARG A 831 -3.34 -9.62 -30.94
N ARG A 832 -2.35 -10.04 -30.16
CA ARG A 832 -1.34 -11.04 -30.58
C ARG A 832 -1.70 -12.44 -30.11
N ALA A 833 -1.93 -12.61 -28.81
CA ALA A 833 -2.37 -13.87 -28.20
C ALA A 833 -3.06 -13.60 -26.85
N GLY A 834 -3.70 -14.60 -26.26
CA GLY A 834 -4.16 -14.52 -24.86
C GLY A 834 -3.01 -14.65 -23.87
N PHE A 835 -1.97 -15.41 -24.23
CA PHE A 835 -0.88 -15.82 -23.35
C PHE A 835 0.41 -16.01 -24.15
N ALA A 836 1.55 -15.58 -23.62
CA ALA A 836 2.86 -15.87 -24.21
C ALA A 836 3.99 -15.97 -23.17
N ILE A 837 5.03 -16.73 -23.54
CA ILE A 837 6.31 -16.82 -22.83
C ILE A 837 7.41 -16.52 -23.84
N THR A 838 8.31 -15.58 -23.53
CA THR A 838 9.36 -15.17 -24.46
C THR A 838 10.59 -16.09 -24.42
N ARG A 839 11.13 -16.38 -23.24
CA ARG A 839 12.38 -17.14 -23.10
C ARG A 839 12.18 -18.39 -22.25
N ALA A 840 12.44 -19.54 -22.87
CA ALA A 840 12.49 -20.83 -22.18
C ALA A 840 13.85 -21.03 -21.49
N GLU A 841 13.84 -21.71 -20.35
CA GLU A 841 15.03 -22.03 -19.55
C GLU A 841 14.96 -23.49 -19.08
N ASP A 842 16.08 -24.06 -18.61
CA ASP A 842 16.22 -25.49 -18.25
C ASP A 842 15.52 -25.89 -16.92
N HIS A 843 14.53 -25.10 -16.49
CA HIS A 843 13.73 -25.31 -15.29
C HIS A 843 12.26 -24.96 -15.56
N ILE A 844 11.37 -25.32 -14.65
CA ILE A 844 9.94 -24.99 -14.78
C ILE A 844 9.76 -23.47 -14.72
N SER A 845 9.26 -22.88 -15.80
CA SER A 845 9.02 -21.44 -15.86
C SER A 845 7.75 -21.02 -15.12
N LEU A 846 6.67 -21.79 -15.28
CA LEU A 846 5.37 -21.58 -14.66
C LEU A 846 4.51 -22.84 -14.74
N PHE A 847 3.44 -22.87 -13.95
CA PHE A 847 2.36 -23.84 -13.98
C PHE A 847 1.07 -23.15 -14.45
N LEU A 848 0.27 -23.85 -15.27
CA LEU A 848 -1.02 -23.38 -15.76
C LEU A 848 -2.12 -24.32 -15.28
N GLU A 849 -3.16 -23.76 -14.66
CA GLU A 849 -4.33 -24.50 -14.22
C GLU A 849 -5.62 -23.70 -14.45
N SER A 850 -6.56 -24.26 -15.21
CA SER A 850 -7.93 -23.71 -15.36
C SER A 850 -8.04 -22.25 -15.88
N ASN A 851 -7.15 -21.81 -16.78
CA ASN A 851 -7.18 -20.46 -17.39
C ASN A 851 -7.86 -20.41 -18.77
#